data_AF-A0A8H7XIU8-F1
#
_entry.id   AF-A0A8H7XIU8-F1
#
_cell.length_a   1.000
_cell.length_b   1.000
_cell.length_c   1.000
_cell.angle_alpha   90.00
_cell.angle_beta   90.00
_cell.angle_gamma   90.00
#
_symmetry.space_group_name_H-M   'P 1'
#
loop_
_entity.id
_entity.type
_entity.pdbx_description
1 polymer ?
#
loop_
_entity_poly.entity_id
_entity_poly.type
_entity_poly.pdbx_seq_one_letter_code
_entity_poly.pdbx_strand_id
1 'polypeptide(L)'
;MRFGKKLRNSTYPKWKGQYMDYAKLKSLLRENEEEDSKWTETDESQFCDEILNVQLEKVAAFQQETFKSLEQRANACADKLKDLVPEDGNAKKGDITVARFKEIEGELDEIINETKELKKYSNINYTAFLKIVKKHDRKRGNNYKIRPMMMMTLSKRPFNTESGYSPLLNKLSIMYYAVRQQLDETEPAPEASASEAQSQIQNGERYTAYKFWVHPDNLLEVKTYILRRLPVLVYSEQSAKGLENQGDPTLNSLYFDNPEFSLYNQKVDRQVDASSLRIRWFGQFNSGPEFVIEKKMIHENGTSEERKFAIKEKYIQAFIRGEYRMEKAIAKMERQGQPEAKIQEFRETVTDIQKFIIEKELQPILRANYTRTAFQKPLDDKVRISIDTCLAFIREDAIDPDRPCRNPENWHRLDVDEGAMVYPFANINKGEISRFPYSILEVKVKEDVAKKHPQWVEDLMASHLVHKAPRFSKFVHGVASLFEDNVNNLPFWLSELETDIRKDPQAAFDEEEERKAKRRENEQVVGSLLGATPKASSSFRAAVSSPLGKSYMAERMAAEERAGKRSDFSGRSKSHTEDNIEEEGDEDDGEDSNIGAYGTMSSMFPSFSLSRYAQARRERNVVLPPGVTKPTQLIKDSGPLQVEPKVWLANERTFLKWQHICVLLGVLAVSLYNTAGQNRVAEIFGFIYLAIAIFAGVWGTVMHRVRRNMIVERSGKDFDNMIGPMVVSFALMMSLILNFYFQYHAAMERLNEPVHGNVTFIATTPQAVEMKVELL
;
A
#
# COMPACT_ATOMS: atom_id res chain seq x y z
N MET A 1 9.43 20.53 18.09
CA MET A 1 10.10 20.21 19.38
C MET A 1 11.54 20.73 19.40
N ARG A 2 12.09 21.10 20.57
CA ARG A 2 13.54 21.42 20.71
C ARG A 2 14.39 20.15 20.58
N PHE A 3 15.31 20.09 19.62
CA PHE A 3 16.09 18.88 19.28
C PHE A 3 16.82 18.25 20.48
N GLY A 4 17.35 19.04 21.42
CA GLY A 4 18.01 18.51 22.62
C GLY A 4 17.11 17.64 23.51
N LYS A 5 15.79 17.85 23.52
CA LYS A 5 14.83 16.95 24.21
C LYS A 5 14.68 15.63 23.45
N LYS A 6 14.73 15.64 22.11
CA LYS A 6 14.73 14.41 21.29
C LYS A 6 16.00 13.60 21.54
N LEU A 7 17.17 14.23 21.50
CA LEU A 7 18.46 13.58 21.76
C LEU A 7 18.44 12.84 23.11
N ARG A 8 18.09 13.53 24.19
CA ARG A 8 18.03 12.95 25.55
C ARG A 8 16.97 11.85 25.73
N ASN A 9 15.90 11.85 24.95
CA ASN A 9 14.87 10.80 25.00
C ASN A 9 15.24 9.57 24.15
N SER A 10 16.15 9.72 23.19
CA SER A 10 16.56 8.65 22.27
C SER A 10 17.95 8.08 22.56
N THR A 11 18.67 8.60 23.57
CA THR A 11 19.95 8.04 24.04
C THR A 11 19.79 6.66 24.67
N TYR A 12 20.53 5.67 24.17
CA TYR A 12 20.66 4.36 24.81
C TYR A 12 21.37 4.48 26.18
N PRO A 13 20.78 3.96 27.29
CA PRO A 13 21.31 4.19 28.63
C PRO A 13 22.76 3.75 28.85
N LYS A 14 23.16 2.57 28.33
CA LYS A 14 24.52 2.02 28.52
C LYS A 14 25.62 2.92 27.92
N TRP A 15 25.29 3.71 26.88
CA TRP A 15 26.27 4.52 26.15
C TRP A 15 26.08 6.03 26.36
N LYS A 16 25.30 6.43 27.37
CA LYS A 16 24.90 7.83 27.61
C LYS A 16 26.07 8.84 27.58
N GLY A 17 27.24 8.49 28.11
CA GLY A 17 28.43 9.35 28.11
C GLY A 17 29.12 9.53 26.75
N GLN A 18 28.91 8.59 25.82
CA GLN A 18 29.55 8.57 24.51
C GLN A 18 28.82 9.43 23.47
N TYR A 19 27.55 9.76 23.70
CA TYR A 19 26.81 10.69 22.84
C TYR A 19 27.45 12.10 22.82
N MET A 20 27.26 12.80 21.71
CA MET A 20 27.70 14.18 21.53
C MET A 20 27.08 15.12 22.58
N ASP A 21 27.89 15.93 23.25
CA ASP A 21 27.41 16.89 24.24
C ASP A 21 26.78 18.14 23.57
N TYR A 22 25.54 17.96 23.14
CA TYR A 22 24.72 19.03 22.57
C TYR A 22 24.37 20.14 23.57
N ALA A 23 24.57 19.94 24.89
CA ALA A 23 24.36 20.98 25.90
C ALA A 23 25.60 21.89 25.99
N LYS A 24 26.80 21.31 26.12
CA LYS A 24 28.08 22.04 26.12
C LYS A 24 28.28 22.84 24.83
N LEU A 25 27.98 22.25 23.68
CA LEU A 25 28.05 22.97 22.40
C LEU A 25 27.04 24.14 22.32
N LYS A 26 25.89 24.05 23.01
CA LYS A 26 24.92 25.17 23.06
C LYS A 26 25.33 26.28 24.02
N SER A 27 26.01 25.96 25.12
CA SER A 27 26.59 26.98 26.01
C SER A 27 27.77 27.69 25.33
N LEU A 28 28.61 26.98 24.57
CA LEU A 28 29.68 27.58 23.76
C LEU A 28 29.13 28.53 22.68
N LEU A 29 28.01 28.20 22.03
CA LEU A 29 27.28 29.11 21.13
C LEU A 29 26.58 30.29 21.84
N ARG A 30 26.69 30.37 23.18
CA ARG A 30 26.03 31.34 24.05
C ARG A 30 24.54 31.52 23.69
N GLU A 31 23.82 30.39 23.56
CA GLU A 31 22.48 30.37 22.97
C GLU A 31 21.47 31.29 23.70
N ASN A 32 21.66 31.49 25.00
CA ASN A 32 20.80 32.26 25.90
C ASN A 32 21.23 33.74 26.09
N GLU A 33 22.33 34.17 25.49
CA GLU A 33 22.75 35.60 25.52
C GLU A 33 22.04 36.40 24.41
N GLU A 34 21.91 37.71 24.67
CA GLU A 34 21.40 38.70 23.71
C GLU A 34 22.35 38.85 22.50
N GLU A 35 21.82 39.29 21.36
CA GLU A 35 22.56 39.28 20.09
C GLU A 35 23.74 40.26 20.04
N ASP A 36 23.77 41.24 20.95
CA ASP A 36 24.83 42.26 21.07
C ASP A 36 26.18 41.74 21.61
N SER A 37 26.27 40.48 22.09
CA SER A 37 27.58 39.90 22.46
C SER A 37 28.43 39.62 21.20
N LYS A 38 29.47 40.44 21.01
CA LYS A 38 30.43 40.32 19.90
C LYS A 38 31.10 38.93 19.93
N TRP A 39 30.86 38.16 18.89
CA TRP A 39 31.48 36.86 18.65
C TRP A 39 32.93 37.05 18.22
N THR A 40 33.88 36.47 18.94
CA THR A 40 35.32 36.63 18.68
C THR A 40 35.89 35.46 17.87
N GLU A 41 37.07 35.65 17.27
CA GLU A 41 37.84 34.56 16.66
C GLU A 41 38.24 33.48 17.67
N THR A 42 38.41 33.85 18.94
CA THR A 42 38.63 32.90 20.03
C THR A 42 37.39 32.07 20.36
N ASP A 43 36.18 32.64 20.31
CA ASP A 43 34.93 31.88 20.45
C ASP A 43 34.73 30.90 19.29
N GLU A 44 34.98 31.35 18.05
CA GLU A 44 34.91 30.52 16.84
C GLU A 44 35.90 29.34 16.92
N SER A 45 37.15 29.61 17.34
CA SER A 45 38.19 28.60 17.49
C SER A 45 37.84 27.55 18.55
N GLN A 46 37.37 27.99 19.73
CA GLN A 46 36.94 27.09 20.81
C GLN A 46 35.73 26.24 20.39
N PHE A 47 34.78 26.82 19.68
CA PHE A 47 33.62 26.07 19.18
C PHE A 47 34.01 25.05 18.11
N CYS A 48 34.90 25.43 17.18
CA CYS A 48 35.40 24.55 16.12
C CYS A 48 36.24 23.40 16.67
N ASP A 49 37.12 23.66 17.64
CA ASP A 49 37.93 22.62 18.31
C ASP A 49 37.04 21.63 19.07
N GLU A 50 36.09 22.12 19.88
CA GLU A 50 35.17 21.26 20.61
C GLU A 50 34.31 20.38 19.67
N ILE A 51 33.78 20.93 18.57
CA ILE A 51 32.91 20.16 17.69
C ILE A 51 33.68 19.18 16.78
N LEU A 52 34.82 19.59 16.22
CA LEU A 52 35.55 18.80 15.21
C LEU A 52 36.58 17.84 15.82
N ASN A 53 37.28 18.27 16.87
CA ASN A 53 38.39 17.51 17.46
C ASN A 53 37.94 16.75 18.71
N VAL A 54 37.12 17.35 19.59
CA VAL A 54 36.67 16.66 20.82
C VAL A 54 35.44 15.78 20.57
N GLN A 55 34.32 16.37 20.18
CA GLN A 55 33.04 15.66 20.15
C GLN A 55 32.92 14.70 18.96
N LEU A 56 33.39 15.08 17.77
CA LEU A 56 33.37 14.22 16.59
C LEU A 56 34.34 13.05 16.69
N GLU A 57 35.53 13.25 17.26
CA GLU A 57 36.48 12.15 17.50
C GLU A 57 35.92 11.16 18.52
N LYS A 58 35.41 11.63 19.67
CA LYS A 58 34.76 10.78 20.68
C LYS A 58 33.66 9.91 20.07
N VAL A 59 32.78 10.51 19.26
CA VAL A 59 31.65 9.77 18.65
C VAL A 59 32.14 8.75 17.62
N ALA A 60 33.10 9.11 16.78
CA ALA A 60 33.64 8.23 15.73
C ALA A 60 34.47 7.07 16.33
N ALA A 61 35.34 7.36 17.29
CA ALA A 61 36.17 6.36 17.97
C ALA A 61 35.31 5.31 18.69
N PHE A 62 34.32 5.74 19.48
CA PHE A 62 33.41 4.82 20.15
C PHE A 62 32.60 3.96 19.17
N GLN A 63 32.15 4.52 18.03
CA GLN A 63 31.44 3.76 17.02
C GLN A 63 32.33 2.69 16.37
N GLN A 64 33.58 3.05 16.05
CA GLN A 64 34.55 2.15 15.41
C GLN A 64 34.99 1.02 16.38
N GLU A 65 35.26 1.35 17.64
CA GLU A 65 35.61 0.39 18.69
C GLU A 65 34.46 -0.60 18.95
N THR A 66 33.23 -0.10 19.10
CA THR A 66 32.04 -0.94 19.31
C THR A 66 31.78 -1.84 18.09
N PHE A 67 31.90 -1.32 16.86
CA PHE A 67 31.73 -2.13 15.65
C PHE A 67 32.77 -3.26 15.57
N LYS A 68 34.04 -2.95 15.84
CA LYS A 68 35.13 -3.94 15.88
C LYS A 68 34.90 -5.02 16.95
N SER A 69 34.36 -4.64 18.11
CA SER A 69 34.00 -5.59 19.16
C SER A 69 32.87 -6.53 18.72
N LEU A 70 31.82 -6.00 18.06
CA LEU A 70 30.73 -6.81 17.49
C LEU A 70 31.21 -7.77 16.40
N GLU A 71 32.13 -7.32 15.55
CA GLU A 71 32.79 -8.16 14.54
C GLU A 71 33.63 -9.28 15.19
N GLN A 72 34.42 -8.97 16.21
CA GLN A 72 35.19 -9.97 16.96
C GLN A 72 34.30 -11.00 17.66
N ARG A 73 33.17 -10.58 18.26
CA ARG A 73 32.16 -11.48 18.82
C ARG A 73 31.55 -12.38 17.73
N ALA A 74 31.15 -11.80 16.60
CA ALA A 74 30.60 -12.57 15.47
C ALA A 74 31.63 -13.54 14.84
N ASN A 75 32.93 -13.22 14.88
CA ASN A 75 34.00 -14.13 14.49
C ASN A 75 34.11 -15.30 15.48
N ALA A 76 34.12 -15.03 16.79
CA ALA A 76 34.14 -16.06 17.81
C ALA A 76 32.91 -16.99 17.76
N CYS A 77 31.70 -16.46 17.51
CA CYS A 77 30.52 -17.28 17.26
C CYS A 77 30.69 -18.17 16.02
N ALA A 78 31.28 -17.66 14.94
CA ALA A 78 31.52 -18.43 13.72
C ALA A 78 32.50 -19.58 13.94
N ASP A 79 33.53 -19.39 14.76
CA ASP A 79 34.51 -20.43 15.06
C ASP A 79 33.92 -21.49 16.00
N LYS A 80 33.22 -21.09 17.08
CA LYS A 80 32.40 -22.00 17.92
C LYS A 80 31.42 -22.84 17.08
N LEU A 81 30.84 -22.25 16.04
CA LEU A 81 29.87 -22.91 15.17
C LEU A 81 30.53 -23.96 14.26
N LYS A 82 31.74 -23.71 13.73
CA LYS A 82 32.51 -24.70 12.98
C LYS A 82 32.83 -25.93 13.84
N ASP A 83 33.27 -25.71 15.08
CA ASP A 83 33.58 -26.79 16.02
C ASP A 83 32.38 -27.69 16.37
N LEU A 84 31.15 -27.24 16.07
CA LEU A 84 29.90 -27.96 16.31
C LEU A 84 29.25 -28.55 15.04
N VAL A 85 29.76 -28.23 13.85
CA VAL A 85 29.25 -28.75 12.57
C VAL A 85 30.32 -29.68 11.97
N PRO A 86 30.22 -31.01 12.17
CA PRO A 86 31.19 -31.95 11.61
C PRO A 86 31.11 -31.99 10.08
N GLU A 87 32.25 -32.26 9.42
CA GLU A 87 32.36 -32.30 7.96
C GLU A 87 31.50 -33.42 7.34
N ASP A 88 31.36 -34.56 8.03
CA ASP A 88 30.40 -35.60 7.71
C ASP A 88 29.10 -35.39 8.52
N GLY A 89 27.98 -35.18 7.83
CA GLY A 89 26.67 -34.83 8.40
C GLY A 89 25.95 -35.95 9.16
N ASN A 90 26.65 -36.64 10.07
CA ASN A 90 26.22 -37.87 10.73
C ASN A 90 26.35 -37.83 12.27
N ALA A 91 26.27 -36.64 12.87
CA ALA A 91 26.16 -36.48 14.32
C ALA A 91 24.73 -36.82 14.80
N LYS A 92 24.60 -37.78 15.72
CA LYS A 92 23.34 -38.02 16.42
C LYS A 92 22.97 -36.77 17.25
N LYS A 93 21.75 -36.24 17.05
CA LYS A 93 21.18 -35.17 17.91
C LYS A 93 21.27 -35.61 19.38
N GLY A 94 22.02 -34.87 20.19
CA GLY A 94 22.02 -35.02 21.64
C GLY A 94 21.58 -33.71 22.29
N ASP A 95 20.95 -33.77 23.47
CA ASP A 95 20.45 -32.57 24.15
C ASP A 95 21.55 -31.53 24.39
N ILE A 96 22.79 -31.99 24.59
CA ILE A 96 23.99 -31.16 24.77
C ILE A 96 24.31 -30.33 23.50
N THR A 97 24.14 -30.88 22.29
CA THR A 97 24.38 -30.11 21.05
C THR A 97 23.25 -29.11 20.81
N VAL A 98 21.99 -29.49 21.08
CA VAL A 98 20.84 -28.55 20.99
C VAL A 98 20.97 -27.38 21.96
N ALA A 99 21.44 -27.62 23.19
CA ALA A 99 21.71 -26.56 24.17
C ALA A 99 22.77 -25.57 23.65
N ARG A 100 23.90 -26.06 23.12
CA ARG A 100 24.96 -25.22 22.54
C ARG A 100 24.50 -24.41 21.33
N PHE A 101 23.65 -24.97 20.46
CA PHE A 101 23.07 -24.20 19.35
C PHE A 101 22.15 -23.07 19.84
N LYS A 102 21.41 -23.26 20.95
CA LYS A 102 20.61 -22.20 21.58
C LYS A 102 21.46 -21.14 22.28
N GLU A 103 22.58 -21.52 22.90
CA GLU A 103 23.55 -20.55 23.45
C GLU A 103 24.12 -19.65 22.35
N ILE A 104 24.48 -20.23 21.19
CA ILE A 104 24.92 -19.47 20.02
C ILE A 104 23.78 -18.61 19.45
N GLU A 105 22.53 -19.10 19.34
CA GLU A 105 21.39 -18.28 18.90
C GLU A 105 21.21 -17.05 19.81
N GLY A 106 21.36 -17.20 21.13
CA GLY A 106 21.32 -16.11 22.10
C GLY A 106 22.46 -15.09 21.94
N GLU A 107 23.71 -15.55 21.77
CA GLU A 107 24.86 -14.66 21.55
C GLU A 107 24.74 -13.89 20.23
N LEU A 108 24.24 -14.53 19.16
CA LEU A 108 23.92 -13.89 17.89
C LEU A 108 22.80 -12.84 18.03
N ASP A 109 21.80 -13.10 18.89
CA ASP A 109 20.70 -12.16 19.15
C ASP A 109 21.17 -10.91 19.88
N GLU A 110 22.08 -11.05 20.84
CA GLU A 110 22.74 -9.92 21.49
C GLU A 110 23.53 -9.07 20.48
N ILE A 111 24.32 -9.70 19.61
CA ILE A 111 25.09 -8.99 18.58
C ILE A 111 24.16 -8.22 17.62
N ILE A 112 23.04 -8.81 17.20
CA ILE A 112 22.03 -8.11 16.38
C ILE A 112 21.44 -6.91 17.13
N ASN A 113 21.06 -7.09 18.39
CA ASN A 113 20.40 -6.04 19.18
C ASN A 113 21.37 -4.88 19.49
N GLU A 114 22.64 -5.17 19.80
CA GLU A 114 23.68 -4.13 19.93
C GLU A 114 23.99 -3.44 18.59
N THR A 115 24.00 -4.18 17.48
CA THR A 115 24.17 -3.59 16.13
C THR A 115 23.05 -2.60 15.79
N LYS A 116 21.79 -2.91 16.16
CA LYS A 116 20.65 -1.97 16.02
C LYS A 116 20.86 -0.68 16.82
N GLU A 117 21.18 -0.80 18.10
CA GLU A 117 21.43 0.38 18.94
C GLU A 117 22.66 1.17 18.44
N LEU A 118 23.70 0.51 17.91
CA LEU A 118 24.89 1.19 17.35
C LEU A 118 24.54 2.03 16.12
N LYS A 119 23.71 1.53 15.21
CA LYS A 119 23.23 2.32 14.06
C LYS A 119 22.35 3.49 14.50
N LYS A 120 21.50 3.31 15.52
CA LYS A 120 20.67 4.37 16.12
C LYS A 120 21.53 5.46 16.78
N TYR A 121 22.58 5.06 17.49
CA TYR A 121 23.61 5.95 18.02
C TYR A 121 24.28 6.77 16.91
N SER A 122 24.72 6.14 15.81
CA SER A 122 25.31 6.84 14.66
C SER A 122 24.34 7.84 14.03
N ASN A 123 23.11 7.42 13.72
CA ASN A 123 22.08 8.24 13.09
C ASN A 123 21.78 9.52 13.90
N ILE A 124 21.63 9.40 15.22
CA ILE A 124 21.23 10.54 16.05
C ILE A 124 22.39 11.50 16.35
N ASN A 125 23.61 11.00 16.53
CA ASN A 125 24.80 11.86 16.67
C ASN A 125 25.10 12.58 15.34
N TYR A 126 25.04 11.90 14.19
CA TYR A 126 25.15 12.52 12.87
C TYR A 126 24.13 13.65 12.70
N THR A 127 22.87 13.40 13.05
CA THR A 127 21.83 14.44 13.05
C THR A 127 22.16 15.58 14.00
N ALA A 128 22.71 15.30 15.19
CA ALA A 128 23.05 16.30 16.19
C ALA A 128 24.15 17.25 15.70
N PHE A 129 25.19 16.73 15.05
CA PHE A 129 26.22 17.52 14.36
C PHE A 129 25.61 18.45 13.31
N LEU A 130 24.74 17.95 12.43
CA LEU A 130 24.09 18.80 11.43
C LEU A 130 23.17 19.86 12.04
N LYS A 131 22.51 19.56 13.17
CA LYS A 131 21.61 20.51 13.87
C LYS A 131 22.37 21.57 14.66
N ILE A 132 23.53 21.27 15.25
CA ILE A 132 24.34 22.27 15.94
C ILE A 132 25.06 23.18 14.94
N VAL A 133 25.60 22.63 13.85
CA VAL A 133 26.21 23.40 12.75
C VAL A 133 25.21 24.34 12.08
N LYS A 134 23.98 23.86 11.77
CA LYS A 134 22.93 24.74 11.24
C LYS A 134 22.54 25.86 12.23
N LYS A 135 22.75 25.67 13.54
CA LYS A 135 22.50 26.69 14.57
C LYS A 135 23.65 27.69 14.64
N HIS A 136 24.89 27.23 14.57
CA HIS A 136 26.09 28.06 14.43
C HIS A 136 25.96 29.01 13.23
N ASP A 137 25.84 28.44 12.02
CA ASP A 137 25.81 29.22 10.77
C ASP A 137 24.63 30.21 10.71
N ARG A 138 23.56 29.98 11.47
CA ARG A 138 22.42 30.91 11.58
C ARG A 138 22.66 32.06 12.56
N LYS A 139 23.35 31.84 13.68
CA LYS A 139 23.60 32.89 14.69
C LYS A 139 24.90 33.67 14.42
N ARG A 140 25.96 32.98 13.98
CA ARG A 140 27.34 33.52 13.92
C ARG A 140 27.96 33.44 12.51
N GLY A 141 27.28 32.78 11.56
CA GLY A 141 27.78 32.50 10.21
C GLY A 141 27.86 33.66 9.21
N ASN A 142 27.95 34.90 9.69
CA ASN A 142 28.21 36.08 8.85
C ASN A 142 29.68 36.16 8.42
N ASN A 143 30.61 35.77 9.30
CA ASN A 143 32.05 35.81 9.04
C ASN A 143 32.60 34.45 8.56
N TYR A 144 32.20 33.35 9.20
CA TYR A 144 32.67 32.00 8.88
C TYR A 144 31.54 30.97 8.94
N LYS A 145 31.46 30.08 7.95
CA LYS A 145 30.43 29.01 7.88
C LYS A 145 31.11 27.66 7.97
N ILE A 146 30.81 26.91 9.03
CA ILE A 146 31.49 25.65 9.34
C ILE A 146 30.82 24.45 8.64
N ARG A 147 29.62 24.62 8.06
CA ARG A 147 28.89 23.51 7.41
C ARG A 147 29.66 22.81 6.28
N PRO A 148 30.37 23.48 5.36
CA PRO A 148 31.16 22.80 4.33
C PRO A 148 32.27 21.94 4.95
N MET A 149 33.00 22.49 5.93
CA MET A 149 34.05 21.79 6.66
C MET A 149 33.50 20.55 7.37
N MET A 150 32.38 20.70 8.10
CA MET A 150 31.77 19.56 8.80
C MET A 150 31.28 18.46 7.85
N MET A 151 30.70 18.82 6.70
CA MET A 151 30.30 17.83 5.70
C MET A 151 31.50 17.05 5.14
N MET A 152 32.62 17.74 4.89
CA MET A 152 33.87 17.11 4.45
C MET A 152 34.47 16.17 5.50
N THR A 153 34.41 16.54 6.79
CA THR A 153 34.91 15.68 7.87
C THR A 153 34.00 14.47 8.10
N LEU A 154 32.67 14.66 8.01
CA LEU A 154 31.69 13.58 8.09
C LEU A 154 31.76 12.61 6.91
N SER A 155 32.10 13.08 5.69
CA SER A 155 32.32 12.18 4.54
C SER A 155 33.64 11.41 4.66
N LYS A 156 34.68 12.00 5.28
CA LYS A 156 35.95 11.30 5.59
C LYS A 156 35.83 10.28 6.73
N ARG A 157 34.92 10.50 7.70
CA ARG A 157 34.66 9.60 8.83
C ARG A 157 33.19 9.09 8.79
N PRO A 158 32.83 8.19 7.85
CA PRO A 158 31.45 7.79 7.58
C PRO A 158 30.85 6.80 8.61
N PHE A 159 30.86 7.15 9.91
CA PHE A 159 30.31 6.34 11.00
C PHE A 159 28.78 6.09 10.92
N ASN A 160 28.09 6.74 9.96
CA ASN A 160 26.66 6.59 9.73
C ASN A 160 26.27 5.90 8.41
N THR A 161 27.22 5.42 7.61
CA THR A 161 26.88 4.78 6.33
C THR A 161 26.33 3.36 6.53
N GLU A 162 25.27 3.00 5.79
CA GLU A 162 24.61 1.70 5.94
C GLU A 162 25.42 0.53 5.36
N SER A 163 26.18 0.76 4.28
CA SER A 163 27.01 -0.27 3.65
C SER A 163 28.05 -0.87 4.59
N GLY A 164 28.56 -0.10 5.56
CA GLY A 164 29.54 -0.59 6.55
C GLY A 164 29.02 -1.72 7.43
N TYR A 165 27.69 -1.82 7.63
CA TYR A 165 27.07 -2.91 8.39
C TYR A 165 26.77 -4.16 7.54
N SER A 166 26.81 -4.05 6.20
CA SER A 166 26.41 -5.14 5.29
C SER A 166 27.25 -6.42 5.45
N PRO A 167 28.59 -6.38 5.60
CA PRO A 167 29.40 -7.59 5.78
C PRO A 167 29.04 -8.34 7.08
N LEU A 168 28.88 -7.60 8.18
CA LEU A 168 28.50 -8.15 9.48
C LEU A 168 27.09 -8.78 9.43
N LEU A 169 26.12 -8.11 8.80
CA LEU A 169 24.76 -8.65 8.61
C LEU A 169 24.76 -9.92 7.75
N ASN A 170 25.53 -9.94 6.65
CA ASN A 170 25.64 -11.14 5.80
C ASN A 170 26.26 -12.31 6.58
N LYS A 171 27.30 -12.07 7.39
CA LYS A 171 27.92 -13.09 8.24
C LYS A 171 26.95 -13.61 9.31
N LEU A 172 26.23 -12.73 10.00
CA LEU A 172 25.18 -13.09 10.96
C LEU A 172 24.07 -13.93 10.30
N SER A 173 23.70 -13.61 9.06
CA SER A 173 22.71 -14.37 8.28
C SER A 173 23.07 -15.84 8.10
N ILE A 174 24.33 -16.10 7.72
CA ILE A 174 24.83 -17.45 7.46
C ILE A 174 24.89 -18.25 8.77
N MET A 175 25.33 -17.62 9.86
CA MET A 175 25.38 -18.27 11.18
C MET A 175 23.98 -18.61 11.71
N TYR A 176 23.01 -17.69 11.62
CA TYR A 176 21.61 -17.97 11.99
C TYR A 176 21.02 -19.12 11.18
N TYR A 177 21.29 -19.16 9.88
CA TYR A 177 20.82 -20.23 9.01
C TYR A 177 21.38 -21.60 9.42
N ALA A 178 22.69 -21.69 9.65
CA ALA A 178 23.35 -22.93 10.06
C ALA A 178 22.89 -23.40 11.46
N VAL A 179 22.73 -22.49 12.42
CA VAL A 179 22.18 -22.79 13.76
C VAL A 179 20.74 -23.32 13.64
N ARG A 180 19.89 -22.68 12.84
CA ARG A 180 18.47 -23.08 12.68
C ARG A 180 18.28 -24.39 11.91
N GLN A 181 19.16 -24.69 10.95
CA GLN A 181 19.15 -25.98 10.26
C GLN A 181 19.31 -27.17 11.24
N GLN A 182 19.92 -26.95 12.40
CA GLN A 182 20.09 -27.94 13.46
C GLN A 182 18.99 -27.91 14.54
N LEU A 183 18.21 -26.81 14.62
CA LEU A 183 17.20 -26.59 15.67
C LEU A 183 15.75 -26.87 15.26
N ASP A 184 15.37 -26.66 13.99
CA ASP A 184 13.95 -26.74 13.57
C ASP A 184 13.47 -28.18 13.30
N GLU A 185 12.58 -28.67 14.17
CA GLU A 185 11.49 -29.59 13.80
C GLU A 185 10.16 -28.81 13.77
N THR A 186 9.31 -29.10 12.79
CA THR A 186 8.12 -28.30 12.41
C THR A 186 7.00 -28.23 13.45
N GLU A 187 6.46 -27.02 13.70
CA GLU A 187 5.11 -26.82 14.26
C GLU A 187 4.08 -26.44 13.14
N PRO A 188 2.83 -26.96 13.19
CA PRO A 188 1.74 -26.58 12.27
C PRO A 188 0.82 -25.49 12.85
N ALA A 189 0.21 -24.66 11.99
CA ALA A 189 -0.72 -23.57 12.38
C ALA A 189 -1.99 -23.52 11.49
N PRO A 190 -3.15 -23.03 12.00
CA PRO A 190 -4.48 -23.27 11.39
C PRO A 190 -5.09 -22.11 10.58
N GLU A 191 -6.27 -22.40 10.01
CA GLU A 191 -7.19 -21.69 9.07
C GLU A 191 -7.31 -20.15 9.16
N ALA A 192 -7.67 -19.47 8.05
CA ALA A 192 -8.15 -18.06 7.88
C ALA A 192 -7.56 -17.41 6.59
N SER A 193 -8.37 -16.61 5.89
CA SER A 193 -8.12 -16.14 4.51
C SER A 193 -7.86 -14.62 4.38
N ALA A 194 -7.20 -14.21 3.28
CA ALA A 194 -7.07 -12.81 2.88
C ALA A 194 -6.84 -12.65 1.36
N SER A 195 -7.76 -11.97 0.68
CA SER A 195 -7.70 -11.64 -0.75
C SER A 195 -7.29 -10.19 -0.98
N GLU A 196 -6.00 -9.92 -1.18
CA GLU A 196 -5.51 -8.62 -1.70
C GLU A 196 -4.11 -8.70 -2.38
N ALA A 197 -3.71 -9.90 -2.80
CA ALA A 197 -2.40 -10.17 -3.40
C ALA A 197 -2.39 -10.05 -4.93
N GLN A 198 -1.22 -9.76 -5.52
CA GLN A 198 -1.00 -9.96 -6.96
C GLN A 198 -0.41 -11.36 -7.16
N SER A 199 -1.15 -12.27 -7.83
CA SER A 199 -0.61 -13.58 -8.19
C SER A 199 0.33 -13.45 -9.40
N GLN A 200 1.45 -14.19 -9.37
CA GLN A 200 2.46 -14.22 -10.42
C GLN A 200 2.74 -15.68 -10.75
N ILE A 201 2.78 -16.01 -12.03
CA ILE A 201 3.21 -17.34 -12.46
C ILE A 201 4.72 -17.27 -12.72
N GLN A 202 5.50 -18.07 -12.00
CA GLN A 202 6.94 -18.18 -12.18
C GLN A 202 7.30 -19.65 -12.35
N ASN A 203 7.87 -20.01 -13.51
CA ASN A 203 8.23 -21.38 -13.88
C ASN A 203 7.06 -22.40 -13.81
N GLY A 204 5.82 -21.95 -14.07
CA GLY A 204 4.61 -22.78 -13.99
C GLY A 204 3.93 -22.81 -12.62
N GLU A 205 4.56 -22.27 -11.58
CA GLU A 205 4.03 -22.23 -10.22
C GLU A 205 3.43 -20.86 -9.86
N ARG A 206 2.41 -20.83 -9.00
CA ARG A 206 1.75 -19.58 -8.57
C ARG A 206 2.37 -19.02 -7.29
N TYR A 207 2.63 -17.72 -7.29
CA TYR A 207 3.16 -16.97 -6.15
C TYR A 207 2.32 -15.73 -5.89
N THR A 208 1.90 -15.51 -4.64
CA THR A 208 1.32 -14.24 -4.19
C THR A 208 2.44 -13.24 -3.88
N ALA A 209 2.43 -12.08 -4.53
CA ALA A 209 3.40 -11.01 -4.32
C ALA A 209 2.77 -9.81 -3.59
N TYR A 210 3.28 -9.53 -2.41
CA TYR A 210 2.92 -8.37 -1.57
C TYR A 210 4.04 -7.33 -1.63
N LYS A 211 3.68 -6.05 -1.69
CA LYS A 211 4.62 -4.93 -1.78
C LYS A 211 4.36 -3.92 -0.68
N PHE A 212 5.45 -3.43 -0.10
CA PHE A 212 5.46 -2.46 0.98
C PHE A 212 6.53 -1.41 0.76
N TRP A 213 6.31 -0.22 1.30
CA TRP A 213 7.36 0.76 1.51
C TRP A 213 7.93 0.60 2.92
N VAL A 214 9.23 0.80 3.05
CA VAL A 214 9.97 0.76 4.32
C VAL A 214 10.68 2.10 4.47
N HIS A 215 10.36 2.83 5.53
CA HIS A 215 11.04 4.07 5.86
C HIS A 215 12.54 3.78 6.17
N PRO A 216 13.51 4.60 5.72
CA PRO A 216 14.94 4.36 5.98
C PRO A 216 15.27 4.08 7.46
N ASP A 217 14.70 4.83 8.40
CA ASP A 217 14.84 4.57 9.85
C ASP A 217 14.49 3.12 10.28
N ASN A 218 13.54 2.46 9.60
CA ASN A 218 13.08 1.10 9.91
C ASN A 218 13.86 0.01 9.13
N LEU A 219 14.66 0.39 8.12
CA LEU A 219 15.26 -0.53 7.15
C LEU A 219 16.15 -1.59 7.81
N LEU A 220 16.99 -1.19 8.76
CA LEU A 220 17.87 -2.13 9.49
C LEU A 220 17.04 -3.11 10.35
N GLU A 221 15.94 -2.64 10.94
CA GLU A 221 15.06 -3.48 11.75
C GLU A 221 14.30 -4.50 10.90
N VAL A 222 13.78 -4.10 9.74
CA VAL A 222 13.19 -5.03 8.76
C VAL A 222 14.23 -6.05 8.28
N LYS A 223 15.43 -5.59 7.87
CA LYS A 223 16.51 -6.48 7.43
C LYS A 223 16.83 -7.53 8.50
N THR A 224 17.10 -7.11 9.74
CA THR A 224 17.43 -8.02 10.86
C THR A 224 16.26 -8.92 11.30
N TYR A 225 15.01 -8.47 11.21
CA TYR A 225 13.84 -9.31 11.51
C TYR A 225 13.70 -10.48 10.51
N ILE A 226 13.97 -10.22 9.22
CA ILE A 226 14.00 -11.24 8.17
C ILE A 226 15.25 -12.13 8.30
N LEU A 227 16.42 -11.52 8.57
CA LEU A 227 17.73 -12.19 8.67
C LEU A 227 17.76 -13.39 9.62
N ARG A 228 17.05 -13.27 10.76
CA ARG A 228 16.89 -14.33 11.76
C ARG A 228 16.19 -15.59 11.22
N ARG A 229 15.56 -15.52 10.05
CA ARG A 229 14.59 -16.53 9.54
C ARG A 229 14.84 -16.95 8.09
N LEU A 230 15.33 -16.04 7.24
CA LEU A 230 15.73 -16.31 5.86
C LEU A 230 17.17 -15.81 5.64
N PRO A 231 18.08 -16.63 5.08
CA PRO A 231 19.42 -16.18 4.76
C PRO A 231 19.41 -15.22 3.56
N VAL A 232 20.40 -14.32 3.52
CA VAL A 232 20.67 -13.47 2.34
C VAL A 232 21.14 -14.34 1.18
N LEU A 233 20.48 -14.20 0.03
CA LEU A 233 20.82 -14.89 -1.20
C LEU A 233 21.98 -14.17 -1.91
N VAL A 234 23.15 -14.80 -1.95
CA VAL A 234 24.33 -14.30 -2.67
C VAL A 234 24.20 -14.66 -4.16
N TYR A 235 24.24 -13.66 -5.03
CA TYR A 235 23.84 -13.79 -6.44
C TYR A 235 24.89 -14.40 -7.39
N SER A 236 26.10 -14.76 -6.94
CA SER A 236 27.09 -15.42 -7.80
C SER A 236 28.08 -16.33 -7.05
N GLU A 237 28.58 -17.37 -7.72
CA GLU A 237 29.69 -18.22 -7.23
C GLU A 237 31.02 -17.45 -7.12
N GLN A 238 31.19 -16.36 -7.87
CA GLN A 238 32.36 -15.50 -7.77
C GLN A 238 32.34 -14.69 -6.46
N SER A 239 31.16 -14.27 -6.00
CA SER A 239 30.93 -13.68 -4.68
C SER A 239 31.04 -14.70 -3.54
N ALA A 240 30.90 -16.00 -3.82
CA ALA A 240 31.03 -17.06 -2.81
C ALA A 240 32.49 -17.42 -2.49
N LYS A 241 33.45 -17.10 -3.38
CA LYS A 241 34.88 -17.44 -3.20
C LYS A 241 35.69 -16.41 -2.42
N GLY A 242 35.10 -15.29 -2.03
CA GLY A 242 35.73 -14.29 -1.16
C GLY A 242 34.73 -13.76 -0.16
N LEU A 243 34.97 -13.99 1.14
CA LEU A 243 34.15 -13.46 2.24
C LEU A 243 34.28 -11.93 2.41
N GLU A 244 35.05 -11.26 1.55
CA GLU A 244 35.45 -9.87 1.67
C GLU A 244 34.80 -8.98 0.60
N ASN A 245 34.06 -7.97 1.07
CA ASN A 245 33.89 -6.67 0.40
C ASN A 245 33.23 -6.60 -0.99
N GLN A 246 32.19 -7.39 -1.25
CA GLN A 246 31.17 -7.02 -2.25
C GLN A 246 29.79 -6.89 -1.61
N GLY A 247 29.23 -5.68 -1.65
CA GLY A 247 27.91 -5.36 -1.12
C GLY A 247 26.77 -5.89 -1.99
N ASP A 248 25.52 -5.60 -1.58
CA ASP A 248 24.33 -5.93 -2.36
C ASP A 248 24.44 -5.44 -3.82
N PRO A 249 24.06 -6.25 -4.84
CA PRO A 249 24.23 -5.87 -6.24
C PRO A 249 23.32 -4.70 -6.63
N THR A 250 23.86 -3.81 -7.46
CA THR A 250 23.07 -2.79 -8.17
C THR A 250 22.31 -3.44 -9.32
N LEU A 251 21.05 -3.07 -9.48
CA LEU A 251 20.19 -3.49 -10.59
C LEU A 251 19.78 -2.26 -11.39
N ASN A 252 19.79 -2.41 -12.71
CA ASN A 252 19.23 -1.44 -13.64
C ASN A 252 18.05 -2.09 -14.37
N SER A 253 16.93 -1.37 -14.44
CA SER A 253 15.75 -1.74 -15.23
C SER A 253 15.37 -0.58 -16.13
N LEU A 254 15.68 -0.69 -17.41
CA LEU A 254 15.38 0.28 -18.45
C LEU A 254 14.03 -0.06 -19.07
N TYR A 255 13.00 0.71 -18.73
CA TYR A 255 11.63 0.55 -19.20
C TYR A 255 11.37 1.24 -20.53
N PHE A 256 10.52 0.60 -21.31
CA PHE A 256 10.09 1.05 -22.63
C PHE A 256 8.63 1.52 -22.58
N ASP A 257 8.34 2.59 -23.31
CA ASP A 257 7.01 3.06 -23.67
C ASP A 257 7.09 3.84 -24.99
N ASN A 258 5.97 4.34 -25.51
CA ASN A 258 5.94 5.27 -26.65
C ASN A 258 5.73 6.72 -26.18
N PRO A 259 5.88 7.74 -27.05
CA PRO A 259 5.69 9.15 -26.67
C PRO A 259 4.29 9.49 -26.11
N GLU A 260 3.28 8.67 -26.41
CA GLU A 260 1.91 8.77 -25.89
C GLU A 260 1.73 8.11 -24.50
N PHE A 261 2.78 7.50 -23.94
CA PHE A 261 2.76 6.78 -22.67
C PHE A 261 1.69 5.68 -22.61
N SER A 262 1.49 4.96 -23.72
CA SER A 262 0.38 4.01 -23.87
C SER A 262 0.47 2.81 -22.91
N LEU A 263 1.67 2.30 -22.62
CA LEU A 263 1.87 1.19 -21.67
C LEU A 263 1.71 1.67 -20.22
N TYR A 264 2.14 2.89 -19.92
CA TYR A 264 1.88 3.54 -18.64
C TYR A 264 0.37 3.69 -18.40
N ASN A 265 -0.36 4.29 -19.35
CA ASN A 265 -1.79 4.56 -19.23
C ASN A 265 -2.60 3.26 -19.03
N GLN A 266 -2.36 2.23 -19.87
CA GLN A 266 -2.94 0.89 -19.69
C GLN A 266 -2.75 0.34 -18.27
N LYS A 267 -1.57 0.58 -17.68
CA LYS A 267 -1.18 0.03 -16.37
C LYS A 267 -1.70 0.84 -15.18
N VAL A 268 -1.92 2.14 -15.34
CA VAL A 268 -2.59 3.00 -14.36
C VAL A 268 -4.09 2.72 -14.34
N ASP A 269 -4.70 2.67 -15.53
CA ASP A 269 -6.14 2.46 -15.72
C ASP A 269 -6.58 1.01 -15.45
N ARG A 270 -5.61 0.09 -15.30
CA ARG A 270 -5.82 -1.35 -15.05
C ARG A 270 -6.57 -2.02 -16.20
N GLN A 271 -6.22 -1.65 -17.42
CA GLN A 271 -6.74 -2.32 -18.62
C GLN A 271 -6.34 -3.81 -18.62
N VAL A 272 -7.14 -4.60 -19.33
CA VAL A 272 -6.90 -6.02 -19.56
C VAL A 272 -5.56 -6.21 -20.29
N ASP A 273 -4.80 -7.23 -19.90
CA ASP A 273 -3.49 -7.57 -20.47
C ASP A 273 -2.45 -6.44 -20.44
N ALA A 274 -2.61 -5.49 -19.52
CA ALA A 274 -1.71 -4.35 -19.32
C ALA A 274 -0.24 -4.79 -19.20
N SER A 275 0.53 -4.42 -20.22
CA SER A 275 1.89 -4.90 -20.44
C SER A 275 2.95 -3.92 -19.96
N SER A 276 4.17 -4.42 -19.72
CA SER A 276 5.36 -3.57 -19.58
C SER A 276 6.60 -4.31 -20.06
N LEU A 277 7.43 -3.60 -20.81
CA LEU A 277 8.68 -4.11 -21.36
C LEU A 277 9.87 -3.41 -20.69
N ARG A 278 10.95 -4.17 -20.43
CA ARG A 278 12.22 -3.61 -19.95
C ARG A 278 13.44 -4.41 -20.40
N ILE A 279 14.59 -3.75 -20.45
CA ILE A 279 15.92 -4.38 -20.40
C ILE A 279 16.41 -4.35 -18.95
N ARG A 280 16.95 -5.46 -18.45
CA ARG A 280 17.45 -5.59 -17.09
C ARG A 280 18.88 -6.16 -17.07
N TRP A 281 19.75 -5.56 -16.27
CA TRP A 281 21.10 -6.05 -16.00
C TRP A 281 21.51 -5.82 -14.54
N PHE A 282 22.59 -6.49 -14.12
CA PHE A 282 23.15 -6.43 -12.77
C PHE A 282 24.55 -5.81 -12.79
N GLY A 283 24.95 -5.14 -11.71
CA GLY A 283 26.26 -4.51 -11.59
C GLY A 283 26.38 -3.20 -12.38
N GLN A 284 27.62 -2.85 -12.73
CA GLN A 284 27.94 -1.71 -13.60
C GLN A 284 27.94 -2.14 -15.07
N PHE A 285 27.74 -1.19 -15.98
CA PHE A 285 27.78 -1.48 -17.42
C PHE A 285 29.15 -2.02 -17.88
N ASN A 286 30.23 -1.40 -17.39
CA ASN A 286 31.61 -1.73 -17.77
C ASN A 286 32.12 -3.09 -17.27
N SER A 287 31.38 -3.80 -16.39
CA SER A 287 31.75 -5.17 -15.97
C SER A 287 31.31 -6.26 -16.95
N GLY A 288 30.78 -5.90 -18.12
CA GLY A 288 30.29 -6.83 -19.14
C GLY A 288 29.11 -7.71 -18.68
N PRO A 289 28.05 -7.14 -18.09
CA PRO A 289 26.95 -7.91 -17.53
C PRO A 289 26.09 -8.61 -18.59
N GLU A 290 25.32 -9.60 -18.18
CA GLU A 290 24.27 -10.18 -19.01
C GLU A 290 23.03 -9.27 -19.02
N PHE A 291 22.50 -9.01 -20.23
CA PHE A 291 21.29 -8.21 -20.44
C PHE A 291 20.12 -9.14 -20.72
N VAL A 292 19.01 -8.93 -20.02
CA VAL A 292 17.78 -9.71 -20.17
C VAL A 292 16.66 -8.78 -20.62
N ILE A 293 16.01 -9.09 -21.73
CA ILE A 293 14.78 -8.42 -22.16
C ILE A 293 13.60 -9.13 -21.48
N GLU A 294 12.72 -8.38 -20.82
CA GLU A 294 11.60 -8.90 -20.04
C GLU A 294 10.29 -8.17 -20.39
N LYS A 295 9.32 -8.93 -20.93
CA LYS A 295 7.93 -8.50 -21.14
C LYS A 295 7.06 -9.12 -20.04
N LYS A 296 6.38 -8.28 -19.26
CA LYS A 296 5.48 -8.70 -18.17
C LYS A 296 4.05 -8.25 -18.47
N MET A 297 3.12 -9.19 -18.50
CA MET A 297 1.70 -8.99 -18.78
C MET A 297 0.87 -9.24 -17.52
N ILE A 298 -0.31 -8.63 -17.39
CA ILE A 298 -1.23 -8.81 -16.25
C ILE A 298 -2.63 -9.08 -16.79
N HIS A 299 -3.14 -10.29 -16.58
CA HIS A 299 -4.43 -10.74 -17.11
C HIS A 299 -5.62 -10.28 -16.25
N GLU A 300 -6.85 -10.42 -16.76
CA GLU A 300 -8.10 -10.02 -16.08
C GLU A 300 -8.25 -10.62 -14.67
N ASN A 301 -7.85 -11.89 -14.52
CA ASN A 301 -7.90 -12.64 -13.27
C ASN A 301 -6.83 -12.18 -12.23
N GLY A 302 -6.02 -11.18 -12.56
CA GLY A 302 -4.96 -10.63 -11.73
C GLY A 302 -3.66 -11.44 -11.71
N THR A 303 -3.58 -12.56 -12.44
CA THR A 303 -2.31 -13.28 -12.62
C THR A 303 -1.39 -12.50 -13.54
N SER A 304 -0.09 -12.77 -13.44
CA SER A 304 0.92 -12.13 -14.27
C SER A 304 1.88 -13.14 -14.88
N GLU A 305 2.02 -13.06 -16.20
CA GLU A 305 2.97 -13.80 -17.03
C GLU A 305 4.24 -12.95 -17.25
N GLU A 306 5.42 -13.57 -17.24
CA GLU A 306 6.71 -12.93 -17.54
C GLU A 306 7.47 -13.72 -18.62
N ARG A 307 7.58 -13.14 -19.81
CA ARG A 307 8.37 -13.67 -20.94
C ARG A 307 9.71 -12.96 -21.01
N LYS A 308 10.80 -13.71 -21.18
CA LYS A 308 12.15 -13.12 -21.19
C LYS A 308 13.20 -13.97 -21.87
N PHE A 309 14.24 -13.31 -22.36
CA PHE A 309 15.43 -13.94 -22.92
C PHE A 309 16.68 -13.08 -22.71
N ALA A 310 17.85 -13.73 -22.69
CA ALA A 310 19.15 -13.06 -22.61
C ALA A 310 19.65 -12.64 -23.99
N ILE A 311 20.27 -11.47 -24.08
CA ILE A 311 20.84 -10.88 -25.30
C ILE A 311 22.21 -10.27 -24.99
N LYS A 312 23.10 -10.20 -26.00
CA LYS A 312 24.37 -9.48 -25.88
C LYS A 312 24.18 -8.02 -26.24
N GLU A 313 24.76 -7.13 -25.43
CA GLU A 313 24.77 -5.66 -25.58
C GLU A 313 24.78 -5.19 -27.04
N LYS A 314 25.82 -5.53 -27.82
CA LYS A 314 25.98 -5.14 -29.23
C LYS A 314 24.89 -5.55 -30.22
N TYR A 315 23.94 -6.39 -29.80
CA TYR A 315 22.79 -6.80 -30.61
C TYR A 315 21.48 -6.16 -30.15
N ILE A 316 21.46 -5.44 -29.02
CA ILE A 316 20.25 -4.84 -28.46
C ILE A 316 19.67 -3.78 -29.41
N GLN A 317 20.50 -2.86 -29.93
CA GLN A 317 20.02 -1.82 -30.84
C GLN A 317 19.40 -2.41 -32.11
N ALA A 318 20.10 -3.36 -32.76
CA ALA A 318 19.61 -4.04 -33.96
C ALA A 318 18.33 -4.88 -33.68
N PHE A 319 18.21 -5.46 -32.48
CA PHE A 319 17.00 -6.16 -32.07
C PHE A 319 15.79 -5.22 -31.94
N ILE A 320 15.98 -4.05 -31.31
CA ILE A 320 14.93 -3.02 -31.15
C ILE A 320 14.49 -2.49 -32.52
N ARG A 321 15.42 -2.28 -33.46
CA ARG A 321 15.12 -1.86 -34.85
C ARG A 321 14.45 -2.94 -35.72
N GLY A 322 14.35 -4.19 -35.24
CA GLY A 322 13.81 -5.32 -36.04
C GLY A 322 14.82 -6.00 -36.98
N GLU A 323 16.08 -5.55 -36.99
CA GLU A 323 17.15 -5.99 -37.90
C GLU A 323 17.78 -7.33 -37.49
N TYR A 324 17.67 -7.72 -36.21
CA TYR A 324 18.26 -8.95 -35.67
C TYR A 324 17.20 -9.83 -35.00
N ARG A 325 17.16 -11.14 -35.31
CA ARG A 325 16.13 -12.08 -34.82
C ARG A 325 16.70 -13.24 -33.99
N MET A 326 17.84 -13.03 -33.32
CA MET A 326 18.47 -14.01 -32.43
C MET A 326 18.90 -15.32 -33.12
N GLU A 327 19.11 -15.33 -34.43
CA GLU A 327 19.40 -16.53 -35.25
C GLU A 327 20.63 -17.28 -34.75
N LYS A 328 21.66 -16.54 -34.33
CA LYS A 328 22.90 -17.11 -33.74
C LYS A 328 22.67 -17.78 -32.39
N ALA A 329 21.66 -17.36 -31.61
CA ALA A 329 21.30 -17.99 -30.34
C ALA A 329 20.47 -19.26 -30.59
N ILE A 330 19.51 -19.19 -31.52
CA ILE A 330 18.69 -20.33 -31.97
C ILE A 330 19.62 -21.44 -32.51
N ALA A 331 20.51 -21.11 -33.45
CA ALA A 331 21.50 -22.06 -33.99
C ALA A 331 22.49 -22.60 -32.94
N LYS A 332 22.70 -21.89 -31.82
CA LYS A 332 23.48 -22.41 -30.68
C LYS A 332 22.66 -23.45 -29.89
N MET A 333 21.38 -23.20 -29.65
CA MET A 333 20.49 -24.14 -28.95
C MET A 333 20.29 -25.44 -29.73
N GLU A 334 20.14 -25.35 -31.06
CA GLU A 334 20.08 -26.48 -31.99
C GLU A 334 21.35 -27.34 -31.92
N ARG A 335 22.54 -26.72 -32.04
CA ARG A 335 23.84 -27.42 -31.90
C ARG A 335 24.08 -28.01 -30.50
N GLN A 336 23.42 -27.49 -29.48
CA GLN A 336 23.46 -28.02 -28.10
C GLN A 336 22.45 -29.13 -27.86
N GLY A 337 21.67 -29.55 -28.87
CA GLY A 337 20.68 -30.62 -28.74
C GLY A 337 19.56 -30.28 -27.75
N GLN A 338 19.21 -29.01 -27.58
CA GLN A 338 18.06 -28.62 -26.75
C GLN A 338 16.75 -29.17 -27.35
N PRO A 339 15.73 -29.50 -26.54
CA PRO A 339 14.46 -29.99 -27.07
C PRO A 339 13.79 -28.99 -28.01
N GLU A 340 13.25 -29.46 -29.15
CA GLU A 340 12.67 -28.58 -30.18
C GLU A 340 11.54 -27.70 -29.62
N ALA A 341 10.71 -28.21 -28.70
CA ALA A 341 9.68 -27.43 -28.03
C ALA A 341 10.22 -26.18 -27.32
N LYS A 342 11.39 -26.28 -26.68
CA LYS A 342 12.07 -25.16 -26.00
C LYS A 342 12.73 -24.19 -26.97
N ILE A 343 13.19 -24.68 -28.13
CA ILE A 343 13.69 -23.85 -29.22
C ILE A 343 12.53 -23.05 -29.83
N GLN A 344 11.37 -23.68 -30.02
CA GLN A 344 10.16 -23.06 -30.54
C GLN A 344 9.58 -22.02 -29.55
N GLU A 345 9.45 -22.34 -28.27
CA GLU A 345 9.06 -21.39 -27.21
C GLU A 345 9.96 -20.14 -27.18
N PHE A 346 11.27 -20.34 -27.36
CA PHE A 346 12.24 -19.25 -27.47
C PHE A 346 12.03 -18.40 -28.74
N ARG A 347 11.85 -19.03 -29.91
CA ARG A 347 11.55 -18.34 -31.18
C ARG A 347 10.27 -17.51 -31.07
N GLU A 348 9.21 -18.06 -30.48
CA GLU A 348 7.93 -17.39 -30.26
C GLU A 348 8.08 -16.21 -29.30
N THR A 349 8.78 -16.40 -28.18
CA THR A 349 9.07 -15.33 -27.20
C THR A 349 9.85 -14.16 -27.81
N VAL A 350 10.89 -14.45 -28.58
CA VAL A 350 11.70 -13.43 -29.29
C VAL A 350 10.84 -12.67 -30.31
N THR A 351 10.01 -13.40 -31.08
CA THR A 351 9.14 -12.81 -32.10
C THR A 351 8.03 -11.95 -31.50
N ASP A 352 7.35 -12.42 -30.44
CA ASP A 352 6.31 -11.69 -29.71
C ASP A 352 6.85 -10.37 -29.13
N ILE A 353 8.04 -10.41 -28.51
CA ILE A 353 8.65 -9.22 -27.92
C ILE A 353 9.12 -8.23 -29.00
N GLN A 354 9.74 -8.69 -30.09
CA GLN A 354 10.16 -7.81 -31.18
C GLN A 354 8.96 -7.17 -31.90
N LYS A 355 7.93 -7.97 -32.19
CA LYS A 355 6.68 -7.50 -32.78
C LYS A 355 6.01 -6.45 -31.88
N PHE A 356 5.95 -6.69 -30.57
CA PHE A 356 5.40 -5.74 -29.59
C PHE A 356 6.17 -4.42 -29.51
N ILE A 357 7.50 -4.43 -29.69
CA ILE A 357 8.31 -3.20 -29.79
C ILE A 357 7.91 -2.38 -31.02
N ILE A 358 7.83 -3.03 -32.18
CA ILE A 358 7.57 -2.38 -33.46
C ILE A 358 6.13 -1.87 -33.55
N GLU A 359 5.13 -2.71 -33.25
CA GLU A 359 3.70 -2.37 -33.37
C GLU A 359 3.21 -1.30 -32.38
N LYS A 360 3.96 -1.07 -31.29
CA LYS A 360 3.66 -0.03 -30.29
C LYS A 360 4.64 1.15 -30.33
N GLU A 361 5.58 1.17 -31.28
CA GLU A 361 6.60 2.21 -31.44
C GLU A 361 7.39 2.47 -30.14
N LEU A 362 7.78 1.38 -29.46
CA LEU A 362 8.39 1.46 -28.13
C LEU A 362 9.85 1.89 -28.19
N GLN A 363 10.18 2.90 -27.39
CA GLN A 363 11.56 3.33 -27.14
C GLN A 363 11.89 3.27 -25.64
N PRO A 364 13.17 3.27 -25.26
CA PRO A 364 13.56 3.49 -23.86
C PRO A 364 13.07 4.87 -23.38
N ILE A 365 12.44 4.90 -22.21
CA ILE A 365 11.84 6.12 -21.60
C ILE A 365 12.36 6.36 -20.18
N LEU A 366 12.52 5.29 -19.39
CA LEU A 366 12.78 5.40 -17.95
C LEU A 366 13.76 4.32 -17.45
N ARG A 367 14.89 4.72 -16.86
CA ARG A 367 15.75 3.82 -16.07
C ARG A 367 15.35 3.86 -14.60
N ALA A 368 15.06 2.70 -14.02
CA ALA A 368 15.01 2.51 -12.57
C ALA A 368 16.29 1.81 -12.09
N ASN A 369 17.13 2.52 -11.32
CA ASN A 369 18.34 2.00 -10.68
C ASN A 369 18.08 1.79 -9.18
N TYR A 370 18.49 0.65 -8.63
CA TYR A 370 18.33 0.35 -7.20
C TYR A 370 19.28 -0.78 -6.75
N THR A 371 19.54 -0.88 -5.45
CA THR A 371 20.36 -1.94 -4.84
C THR A 371 19.45 -2.96 -4.15
N ARG A 372 19.58 -4.25 -4.49
CA ARG A 372 18.67 -5.32 -4.00
C ARG A 372 19.34 -6.28 -3.03
N THR A 373 18.86 -6.31 -1.79
CA THR A 373 19.06 -7.45 -0.89
C THR A 373 17.97 -8.48 -1.17
N ALA A 374 18.31 -9.76 -1.36
CA ALA A 374 17.32 -10.84 -1.47
C ALA A 374 17.50 -11.84 -0.33
N PHE A 375 16.40 -12.42 0.14
CA PHE A 375 16.36 -13.39 1.23
C PHE A 375 15.55 -14.61 0.77
N GLN A 376 16.19 -15.77 0.77
CA GLN A 376 15.57 -17.04 0.37
C GLN A 376 16.38 -18.21 0.94
N LYS A 377 15.69 -19.19 1.51
CA LYS A 377 16.32 -20.42 1.99
C LYS A 377 16.76 -21.29 0.79
N PRO A 378 18.00 -21.81 0.76
CA PRO A 378 18.41 -22.76 -0.29
C PRO A 378 17.45 -23.95 -0.35
N LEU A 379 17.04 -24.33 -1.57
CA LEU A 379 16.11 -25.45 -1.85
C LEU A 379 14.69 -25.31 -1.26
N ASP A 380 14.32 -24.15 -0.69
CA ASP A 380 12.96 -23.87 -0.22
C ASP A 380 12.44 -22.59 -0.89
N ASP A 381 11.39 -22.72 -1.69
CA ASP A 381 10.80 -21.64 -2.48
C ASP A 381 9.51 -21.07 -1.88
N LYS A 382 9.04 -21.60 -0.75
CA LYS A 382 7.78 -21.18 -0.09
C LYS A 382 7.73 -19.68 0.15
N VAL A 383 8.82 -19.08 0.64
CA VAL A 383 8.91 -17.65 0.92
C VAL A 383 10.20 -17.07 0.35
N ARG A 384 10.05 -16.04 -0.48
CA ARG A 384 11.15 -15.27 -1.05
C ARG A 384 10.90 -13.79 -0.78
N ILE A 385 11.84 -13.14 -0.12
CA ILE A 385 11.74 -11.69 0.18
C ILE A 385 12.83 -10.94 -0.57
N SER A 386 12.55 -9.74 -1.05
CA SER A 386 13.56 -8.81 -1.55
C SER A 386 13.31 -7.40 -1.07
N ILE A 387 14.40 -6.67 -0.80
CA ILE A 387 14.38 -5.28 -0.37
C ILE A 387 15.20 -4.47 -1.36
N ASP A 388 14.54 -3.55 -2.05
CA ASP A 388 15.16 -2.58 -2.95
C ASP A 388 15.43 -1.27 -2.21
N THR A 389 16.69 -0.88 -2.17
CA THR A 389 17.22 0.32 -1.50
C THR A 389 17.84 1.26 -2.53
N CYS A 390 18.10 2.51 -2.16
CA CYS A 390 18.75 3.51 -3.04
C CYS A 390 18.06 3.67 -4.42
N LEU A 391 16.73 3.62 -4.44
CA LEU A 391 15.96 3.65 -5.69
C LEU A 391 15.97 5.06 -6.32
N ALA A 392 16.49 5.15 -7.55
CA ALA A 392 16.45 6.33 -8.39
C ALA A 392 15.80 6.03 -9.73
N PHE A 393 15.08 7.00 -10.25
CA PHE A 393 14.43 7.04 -11.55
C PHE A 393 15.15 8.08 -12.40
N ILE A 394 15.58 7.72 -13.61
CA ILE A 394 16.34 8.59 -14.51
C ILE A 394 15.64 8.60 -15.88
N ARG A 395 15.49 9.78 -16.48
CA ARG A 395 14.97 9.97 -17.84
C ARG A 395 15.93 9.38 -18.88
N GLU A 396 15.37 8.56 -19.76
CA GLU A 396 16.05 7.87 -20.87
C GLU A 396 15.33 8.12 -22.20
N ASP A 397 14.36 9.01 -22.23
CA ASP A 397 13.56 9.30 -23.41
C ASP A 397 14.32 10.11 -24.47
N ALA A 398 13.84 10.00 -25.70
CA ALA A 398 14.16 10.90 -26.80
C ALA A 398 12.86 11.52 -27.36
N ILE A 399 11.95 11.94 -26.47
CA ILE A 399 10.66 12.54 -26.85
C ILE A 399 10.85 13.99 -27.30
N ASP A 400 11.71 14.74 -26.63
CA ASP A 400 12.11 16.10 -27.02
C ASP A 400 13.11 16.01 -28.19
N PRO A 401 12.76 16.46 -29.42
CA PRO A 401 13.65 16.37 -30.58
C PRO A 401 14.75 17.45 -30.56
N ASP A 402 14.51 18.58 -29.91
CA ASP A 402 15.46 19.70 -29.82
C ASP A 402 16.51 19.46 -28.74
N ARG A 403 16.12 18.76 -27.66
CA ARG A 403 16.99 18.41 -26.53
C ARG A 403 16.71 17.01 -25.97
N PRO A 404 16.99 15.94 -26.72
CA PRO A 404 16.73 14.57 -26.28
C PRO A 404 17.64 14.17 -25.09
N CYS A 405 17.07 13.51 -24.08
CA CYS A 405 17.82 13.04 -22.91
C CYS A 405 18.75 11.85 -23.23
N ARG A 406 18.41 11.09 -24.28
CA ARG A 406 19.19 9.99 -24.85
C ARG A 406 19.33 10.20 -26.36
N ASN A 407 20.49 9.92 -26.95
CA ASN A 407 20.63 9.90 -28.41
C ASN A 407 19.64 8.88 -29.02
N PRO A 408 18.73 9.29 -29.94
CA PRO A 408 17.74 8.39 -30.55
C PRO A 408 18.34 7.09 -31.13
N GLU A 409 19.56 7.16 -31.67
CA GLU A 409 20.25 6.03 -32.29
C GLU A 409 20.77 4.97 -31.30
N ASN A 410 20.83 5.30 -30.01
CA ASN A 410 21.31 4.45 -28.94
C ASN A 410 20.16 4.01 -28.02
N TRP A 411 20.19 2.76 -27.56
CA TRP A 411 19.18 2.21 -26.66
C TRP A 411 19.35 2.63 -25.19
N HIS A 412 20.45 3.29 -24.83
CA HIS A 412 20.71 3.76 -23.48
C HIS A 412 21.53 5.06 -23.47
N ARG A 413 21.47 5.78 -22.35
CA ARG A 413 22.33 6.92 -22.05
C ARG A 413 23.78 6.53 -21.77
N LEU A 414 24.68 6.98 -22.65
CA LEU A 414 26.12 6.79 -22.52
C LEU A 414 26.72 7.55 -21.32
N ASP A 415 26.22 8.76 -21.01
CA ASP A 415 26.74 9.59 -19.92
C ASP A 415 26.60 8.92 -18.55
N VAL A 416 25.51 8.19 -18.33
CA VAL A 416 25.25 7.44 -17.10
C VAL A 416 26.13 6.18 -17.01
N ASP A 417 26.25 5.42 -18.11
CA ASP A 417 26.89 4.11 -18.12
C ASP A 417 28.41 4.16 -18.29
N GLU A 418 28.92 4.93 -19.27
CA GLU A 418 30.37 5.09 -19.50
C GLU A 418 31.02 5.86 -18.34
N GLY A 419 30.31 6.87 -17.82
CA GLY A 419 30.69 7.61 -16.61
C GLY A 419 30.63 6.79 -15.31
N ALA A 420 30.24 5.51 -15.39
CA ALA A 420 30.09 4.58 -14.26
C ALA A 420 29.33 5.18 -13.06
N MET A 421 28.29 5.99 -13.35
CA MET A 421 27.61 6.76 -12.32
C MET A 421 26.89 5.83 -11.32
N VAL A 422 27.00 6.18 -10.03
CA VAL A 422 26.34 5.47 -8.93
C VAL A 422 25.39 6.38 -8.18
N TYR A 423 24.43 5.78 -7.46
CA TYR A 423 23.56 6.50 -6.54
C TYR A 423 24.39 7.37 -5.57
N PRO A 424 24.06 8.65 -5.35
CA PRO A 424 22.80 9.32 -5.69
C PRO A 424 22.78 10.06 -7.03
N PHE A 425 23.68 9.77 -7.97
CA PHE A 425 23.74 10.41 -9.30
C PHE A 425 23.77 11.94 -9.21
N ALA A 426 24.81 12.49 -8.59
CA ALA A 426 24.92 13.94 -8.32
C ALA A 426 25.06 14.80 -9.60
N ASN A 427 25.52 14.21 -10.70
CA ASN A 427 25.84 14.89 -11.95
C ASN A 427 24.69 14.89 -12.98
N ILE A 428 23.54 14.29 -12.65
CA ILE A 428 22.34 14.29 -13.52
C ILE A 428 21.49 15.53 -13.21
N ASN A 429 20.95 16.17 -14.25
CA ASN A 429 20.09 17.34 -14.13
C ASN A 429 18.85 17.06 -13.27
N LYS A 430 18.42 18.02 -12.45
CA LYS A 430 17.33 17.81 -11.47
C LYS A 430 15.98 17.41 -12.11
N GLY A 431 15.69 17.86 -13.33
CA GLY A 431 14.49 17.48 -14.08
C GLY A 431 14.58 16.11 -14.76
N GLU A 432 15.75 15.47 -14.75
CA GLU A 432 16.00 14.15 -15.34
C GLU A 432 16.08 13.04 -14.29
N ILE A 433 16.01 13.35 -12.99
CA ILE A 433 16.15 12.37 -11.91
C ILE A 433 15.21 12.58 -10.72
N SER A 434 14.44 11.55 -10.39
CA SER A 434 13.65 11.44 -9.17
C SER A 434 14.24 10.37 -8.24
N ARG A 435 14.36 10.67 -6.95
CA ARG A 435 14.94 9.77 -5.95
C ARG A 435 13.85 9.35 -4.97
N PHE A 436 13.57 8.06 -4.90
CA PHE A 436 12.48 7.55 -4.09
C PHE A 436 12.84 7.64 -2.59
N PRO A 437 11.97 8.19 -1.72
CA PRO A 437 12.30 8.42 -0.31
C PRO A 437 12.32 7.16 0.55
N TYR A 438 11.71 6.06 0.07
CA TYR A 438 11.52 4.83 0.82
C TYR A 438 12.25 3.64 0.16
N SER A 439 12.45 2.56 0.91
CA SER A 439 12.87 1.27 0.34
C SER A 439 11.63 0.44 -0.03
N ILE A 440 11.72 -0.44 -1.02
CA ILE A 440 10.60 -1.32 -1.41
C ILE A 440 10.87 -2.74 -0.92
N LEU A 441 10.00 -3.23 -0.05
CA LEU A 441 9.96 -4.63 0.38
C LEU A 441 8.96 -5.38 -0.52
N GLU A 442 9.41 -6.40 -1.25
CA GLU A 442 8.56 -7.34 -1.99
C GLU A 442 8.64 -8.72 -1.31
N VAL A 443 7.51 -9.21 -0.79
CA VAL A 443 7.36 -10.53 -0.18
C VAL A 443 6.60 -11.41 -1.17
N LYS A 444 7.23 -12.47 -1.66
CA LYS A 444 6.59 -13.49 -2.49
C LYS A 444 6.38 -14.76 -1.67
N VAL A 445 5.15 -15.27 -1.66
CA VAL A 445 4.81 -16.56 -1.04
C VAL A 445 4.19 -17.49 -2.07
N LYS A 446 4.66 -18.73 -2.14
CA LYS A 446 4.12 -19.77 -3.03
C LYS A 446 2.67 -20.10 -2.64
N GLU A 447 1.77 -20.18 -3.60
CA GLU A 447 0.40 -20.65 -3.37
C GLU A 447 0.43 -22.19 -3.21
N ASP A 448 0.40 -22.67 -1.96
CA ASP A 448 0.24 -24.09 -1.63
C ASP A 448 -1.19 -24.32 -1.14
N VAL A 449 -1.90 -25.27 -1.75
CA VAL A 449 -3.34 -25.51 -1.50
C VAL A 449 -3.60 -25.99 -0.06
N ALA A 450 -2.59 -26.50 0.63
CA ALA A 450 -2.69 -27.05 1.97
C ALA A 450 -1.89 -26.29 3.05
N LYS A 451 -1.15 -25.22 2.71
CA LYS A 451 -0.26 -24.54 3.68
C LYS A 451 -0.28 -23.02 3.57
N LYS A 452 -0.50 -22.38 4.73
CA LYS A 452 -0.51 -20.93 4.94
C LYS A 452 0.87 -20.27 4.87
N HIS A 453 0.85 -18.95 4.76
CA HIS A 453 1.99 -18.08 5.08
C HIS A 453 2.54 -18.40 6.49
N PRO A 454 3.88 -18.44 6.69
CA PRO A 454 4.44 -18.54 8.03
C PRO A 454 4.05 -17.32 8.87
N GLN A 455 3.65 -17.53 10.14
CA GLN A 455 3.12 -16.48 11.02
C GLN A 455 4.03 -15.24 11.11
N TRP A 456 5.35 -15.43 11.15
CA TRP A 456 6.31 -14.30 11.19
C TRP A 456 6.25 -13.39 9.96
N VAL A 457 5.82 -13.91 8.80
CA VAL A 457 5.61 -13.13 7.58
C VAL A 457 4.34 -12.29 7.75
N GLU A 458 3.26 -12.86 8.29
CA GLU A 458 2.04 -12.11 8.61
C GLU A 458 2.30 -11.00 9.63
N ASP A 459 3.04 -11.31 10.71
CA ASP A 459 3.45 -10.34 11.73
C ASP A 459 4.29 -9.20 11.12
N LEU A 460 5.24 -9.51 10.21
CA LEU A 460 6.01 -8.49 9.49
C LEU A 460 5.10 -7.61 8.62
N MET A 461 4.20 -8.20 7.84
CA MET A 461 3.27 -7.51 6.94
C MET A 461 2.21 -6.65 7.67
N ALA A 462 1.96 -6.94 8.95
CA ALA A 462 1.08 -6.16 9.83
C ALA A 462 1.84 -5.12 10.69
N SER A 463 3.16 -5.27 10.86
CA SER A 463 3.96 -4.45 11.77
C SER A 463 4.04 -2.95 11.38
N HIS A 464 4.33 -2.11 12.37
CA HIS A 464 4.65 -0.68 12.19
C HIS A 464 5.88 -0.39 11.30
N LEU A 465 6.67 -1.42 10.97
CA LEU A 465 7.91 -1.29 10.23
C LEU A 465 7.68 -1.04 8.73
N VAL A 466 6.53 -1.49 8.22
CA VAL A 466 6.21 -1.54 6.79
C VAL A 466 4.89 -0.81 6.50
N HIS A 467 4.85 -0.10 5.38
CA HIS A 467 3.63 0.53 4.87
C HIS A 467 3.13 -0.23 3.65
N LYS A 468 1.86 -0.63 3.63
CA LYS A 468 1.28 -1.37 2.49
C LYS A 468 1.32 -0.50 1.25
N ALA A 469 1.89 -1.02 0.16
CA ALA A 469 1.99 -0.34 -1.14
C ALA A 469 1.38 -1.24 -2.23
N PRO A 470 0.07 -1.56 -2.14
CA PRO A 470 -0.56 -2.55 -3.01
C PRO A 470 -0.45 -2.12 -4.46
N ARG A 471 -0.08 -3.06 -5.34
CA ARG A 471 0.09 -2.85 -6.78
C ARG A 471 1.18 -1.85 -7.19
N PHE A 472 1.98 -1.34 -6.26
CA PHE A 472 3.07 -0.40 -6.56
C PHE A 472 3.97 -0.90 -7.71
N SER A 473 4.32 0.00 -8.62
CA SER A 473 5.13 -0.29 -9.80
C SER A 473 6.20 0.79 -9.97
N LYS A 474 7.47 0.36 -10.02
CA LYS A 474 8.62 1.24 -10.30
C LYS A 474 8.44 2.01 -11.61
N PHE A 475 7.96 1.35 -12.65
CA PHE A 475 7.67 1.97 -13.95
C PHE A 475 6.63 3.10 -13.82
N VAL A 476 5.46 2.79 -13.26
CA VAL A 476 4.35 3.75 -13.12
C VAL A 476 4.79 4.93 -12.25
N HIS A 477 5.39 4.67 -11.09
CA HIS A 477 5.80 5.77 -10.22
C HIS A 477 6.93 6.61 -10.82
N GLY A 478 7.90 6.00 -11.52
CA GLY A 478 8.98 6.73 -12.17
C GLY A 478 8.50 7.59 -13.35
N VAL A 479 7.55 7.11 -14.15
CA VAL A 479 6.91 7.92 -15.21
C VAL A 479 6.15 9.09 -14.58
N ALA A 480 5.24 8.80 -13.64
CA ALA A 480 4.43 9.81 -12.95
C ALA A 480 5.24 10.89 -12.21
N SER A 481 6.50 10.63 -11.86
CA SER A 481 7.37 11.57 -11.14
C SER A 481 8.35 12.36 -12.02
N LEU A 482 8.46 12.02 -13.30
CA LEU A 482 9.44 12.62 -14.24
C LEU A 482 8.81 13.18 -15.51
N PHE A 483 7.58 12.77 -15.80
CA PHE A 483 6.81 13.12 -16.99
C PHE A 483 5.40 13.59 -16.60
N GLU A 484 5.28 14.29 -15.46
CA GLU A 484 4.01 14.83 -14.93
C GLU A 484 3.29 15.70 -15.97
N ASP A 485 4.04 16.53 -16.72
CA ASP A 485 3.51 17.37 -17.81
C ASP A 485 3.02 16.56 -19.04
N ASN A 486 3.39 15.28 -19.15
CA ASN A 486 3.02 14.41 -20.28
C ASN A 486 1.89 13.42 -19.96
N VAL A 487 1.58 13.16 -18.68
CA VAL A 487 0.63 12.11 -18.28
C VAL A 487 -0.55 12.66 -17.48
N ASN A 488 -1.77 12.39 -17.96
CA ASN A 488 -3.00 12.91 -17.36
C ASN A 488 -3.47 12.10 -16.13
N ASN A 489 -3.16 10.80 -16.08
CA ASN A 489 -3.61 9.90 -15.02
C ASN A 489 -2.45 9.60 -14.07
N LEU A 490 -2.61 9.90 -12.78
CA LEU A 490 -1.60 9.67 -11.74
C LEU A 490 -2.00 8.50 -10.81
N PRO A 491 -1.04 7.71 -10.29
CA PRO A 491 -1.34 6.59 -9.40
C PRO A 491 -1.79 7.07 -8.03
N PHE A 492 -2.79 6.41 -7.44
CA PHE A 492 -3.40 6.79 -6.14
C PHE A 492 -2.38 6.99 -5.00
N TRP A 493 -1.34 6.14 -4.96
CA TRP A 493 -0.30 6.17 -3.92
C TRP A 493 0.61 7.40 -4.00
N LEU A 494 0.53 8.23 -5.05
CA LEU A 494 1.37 9.44 -5.14
C LEU A 494 1.08 10.39 -3.97
N SER A 495 -0.20 10.50 -3.57
CA SER A 495 -0.64 11.25 -2.38
C SER A 495 -0.12 10.68 -1.05
N GLU A 496 0.16 9.38 -0.98
CA GLU A 496 0.72 8.72 0.20
C GLU A 496 2.21 9.04 0.42
N LEU A 497 2.90 9.66 -0.55
CA LEU A 497 4.29 10.09 -0.38
C LEU A 497 4.42 11.35 0.49
N GLU A 498 3.35 12.14 0.63
CA GLU A 498 3.31 13.32 1.49
C GLU A 498 3.08 12.96 2.97
N THR A 499 2.58 11.75 3.25
CA THR A 499 2.33 11.30 4.62
C THR A 499 3.56 10.59 5.22
N ASP A 500 3.77 10.79 6.52
CA ASP A 500 4.82 10.07 7.25
C ASP A 500 4.37 8.63 7.48
N ILE A 501 4.93 7.69 6.72
CA ILE A 501 4.55 6.27 6.78
C ILE A 501 4.97 5.56 8.07
N ARG A 502 5.73 6.22 8.97
CA ARG A 502 6.13 5.66 10.27
C ARG A 502 4.95 5.65 11.24
N LYS A 503 4.65 4.48 11.79
CA LYS A 503 3.65 4.29 12.86
C LYS A 503 4.34 4.15 14.21
N ASP A 504 3.65 4.56 15.28
CA ASP A 504 4.10 4.26 16.64
C ASP A 504 3.99 2.74 16.93
N PRO A 505 5.01 2.08 17.49
CA PRO A 505 4.99 0.63 17.70
C PRO A 505 3.86 0.13 18.58
N GLN A 506 3.49 0.89 19.63
CA GLN A 506 2.44 0.49 20.57
C GLN A 506 1.08 0.69 19.92
N ALA A 507 0.83 1.86 19.34
CA ALA A 507 -0.44 2.15 18.66
C ALA A 507 -0.73 1.18 17.51
N ALA A 508 0.28 0.79 16.73
CA ALA A 508 0.12 -0.18 15.65
C ALA A 508 -0.12 -1.61 16.16
N PHE A 509 0.44 -1.99 17.31
CA PHE A 509 0.16 -3.27 17.95
C PHE A 509 -1.28 -3.32 18.48
N ASP A 510 -1.72 -2.25 19.17
CA ASP A 510 -3.08 -2.15 19.71
C ASP A 510 -4.13 -2.12 18.57
N GLU A 511 -3.87 -1.40 17.46
CA GLU A 511 -4.69 -1.39 16.24
C GLU A 511 -4.82 -2.79 15.61
N GLU A 512 -3.72 -3.54 15.56
CA GLU A 512 -3.68 -4.89 14.99
C GLU A 512 -4.41 -5.92 15.87
N GLU A 513 -4.29 -5.83 17.20
CA GLU A 513 -5.06 -6.66 18.13
C GLU A 513 -6.56 -6.35 18.06
N GLU A 514 -6.96 -5.07 17.97
CA GLU A 514 -8.36 -4.69 17.71
C GLU A 514 -8.86 -5.26 16.37
N ARG A 515 -8.04 -5.20 15.32
CA ARG A 515 -8.38 -5.74 13.99
C ARG A 515 -8.55 -7.27 14.04
N LYS A 516 -7.68 -7.98 14.77
CA LYS A 516 -7.78 -9.43 15.01
C LYS A 516 -9.00 -9.78 15.88
N ALA A 517 -9.37 -8.96 16.86
CA ALA A 517 -10.57 -9.14 17.68
C ALA A 517 -11.84 -8.98 16.83
N LYS A 518 -11.98 -7.88 16.08
CA LYS A 518 -13.10 -7.61 15.16
C LYS A 518 -13.24 -8.69 14.09
N ARG A 519 -12.13 -9.24 13.58
CA ARG A 519 -12.15 -10.37 12.64
C ARG A 519 -12.67 -11.66 13.27
N ARG A 520 -12.21 -12.02 14.48
CA ARG A 520 -12.72 -13.19 15.21
C ARG A 520 -14.19 -13.07 15.57
N GLU A 521 -14.65 -11.88 15.98
CA GLU A 521 -16.06 -11.59 16.22
C GLU A 521 -16.91 -11.81 14.96
N ASN A 522 -16.48 -11.25 13.82
CA ASN A 522 -17.14 -11.46 12.53
C ASN A 522 -17.14 -12.94 12.10
N GLU A 523 -16.03 -13.65 12.27
CA GLU A 523 -15.89 -15.07 11.92
C GLU A 523 -16.75 -15.97 12.82
N GLN A 524 -16.87 -15.64 14.11
CA GLN A 524 -17.78 -16.30 15.05
C GLN A 524 -19.26 -16.05 14.70
N VAL A 525 -19.61 -14.83 14.29
CA VAL A 525 -20.96 -14.49 13.80
C VAL A 525 -21.28 -15.22 12.49
N VAL A 526 -20.34 -15.30 11.55
CA VAL A 526 -20.51 -16.04 10.28
C VAL A 526 -20.60 -17.54 10.51
N GLY A 527 -19.77 -18.11 11.39
CA GLY A 527 -19.85 -19.53 11.78
C GLY A 527 -21.18 -19.88 12.45
N SER A 528 -21.70 -18.99 13.30
CA SER A 528 -23.03 -19.12 13.92
C SER A 528 -24.19 -18.99 12.92
N LEU A 529 -24.00 -18.27 11.80
CA LEU A 529 -24.98 -18.16 10.71
C LEU A 529 -24.98 -19.38 9.77
N LEU A 530 -23.86 -20.10 9.68
CA LEU A 530 -23.69 -21.29 8.83
C LEU A 530 -24.01 -22.62 9.56
N GLY A 531 -24.50 -22.56 10.80
CA GLY A 531 -24.94 -23.75 11.56
C GLY A 531 -23.80 -24.68 12.02
N ALA A 532 -22.55 -24.25 11.94
CA ALA A 532 -21.41 -25.03 12.42
C ALA A 532 -21.36 -25.02 13.96
N THR A 533 -21.50 -26.18 14.59
CA THR A 533 -21.37 -26.30 16.04
C THR A 533 -19.94 -25.97 16.49
N PRO A 534 -19.76 -25.15 17.55
CA PRO A 534 -18.43 -24.75 17.99
C PRO A 534 -17.72 -25.95 18.64
N LYS A 535 -16.79 -26.57 17.92
CA LYS A 535 -15.82 -27.48 18.53
C LYS A 535 -14.96 -26.67 19.52
N ALA A 536 -14.79 -27.22 20.72
CA ALA A 536 -14.16 -26.54 21.85
C ALA A 536 -12.82 -25.89 21.47
N SER A 537 -12.70 -24.59 21.78
CA SER A 537 -11.48 -23.82 21.57
C SER A 537 -10.33 -24.42 22.38
N SER A 538 -9.23 -24.76 21.71
CA SER A 538 -7.96 -25.05 22.37
C SER A 538 -7.48 -23.84 23.17
N SER A 539 -6.73 -24.11 24.25
CA SER A 539 -6.33 -23.11 25.23
C SER A 539 -5.46 -22.00 24.64
N PHE A 540 -5.92 -20.75 24.79
CA PHE A 540 -5.18 -19.56 24.40
C PHE A 540 -3.90 -19.40 25.23
N ARG A 541 -2.74 -19.33 24.56
CA ARG A 541 -1.53 -18.69 25.11
C ARG A 541 -1.43 -17.29 24.49
N ALA A 542 -1.44 -16.26 25.34
CA ALA A 542 -1.12 -14.91 24.90
C ALA A 542 0.32 -14.87 24.34
N ALA A 543 0.49 -14.24 23.18
CA ALA A 543 1.82 -13.98 22.64
C ALA A 543 2.57 -13.02 23.59
N VAL A 544 3.65 -13.50 24.20
CA VAL A 544 4.46 -12.70 25.12
C VAL A 544 5.30 -11.71 24.33
N SER A 545 5.03 -10.42 24.48
CA SER A 545 5.89 -9.36 23.96
C SER A 545 7.16 -9.19 24.81
N SER A 546 8.14 -8.46 24.28
CA SER A 546 9.39 -8.11 24.95
C SER A 546 9.16 -7.52 26.36
N PRO A 547 10.07 -7.73 27.34
CA PRO A 547 9.80 -7.61 28.78
C PRO A 547 9.62 -6.18 29.34
N LEU A 548 9.34 -5.17 28.50
CA LEU A 548 9.28 -3.75 28.87
C LEU A 548 7.96 -3.10 28.45
N GLY A 549 6.86 -3.51 29.10
CA GLY A 549 5.56 -2.84 28.97
C GLY A 549 4.37 -3.70 29.40
N LYS A 550 3.95 -3.59 30.67
CA LYS A 550 2.64 -4.11 31.11
C LYS A 550 1.56 -3.13 30.68
N SER A 551 0.62 -3.54 29.82
CA SER A 551 -0.50 -2.68 29.40
C SER A 551 -1.70 -2.82 30.33
N TYR A 552 -2.40 -1.70 30.56
CA TYR A 552 -3.60 -1.63 31.40
C TYR A 552 -4.74 -2.53 30.89
N MET A 553 -4.84 -2.74 29.57
CA MET A 553 -5.82 -3.66 28.97
C MET A 553 -5.53 -5.13 29.28
N ALA A 554 -4.26 -5.55 29.35
CA ALA A 554 -3.90 -6.91 29.73
C ALA A 554 -4.24 -7.18 31.21
N GLU A 555 -4.02 -6.19 32.09
CA GLU A 555 -4.41 -6.26 33.51
C GLU A 555 -5.94 -6.31 33.67
N ARG A 556 -6.68 -5.53 32.87
CA ARG A 556 -8.15 -5.57 32.83
C ARG A 556 -8.71 -6.90 32.35
N MET A 557 -8.20 -7.46 31.25
CA MET A 557 -8.66 -8.79 30.76
C MET A 557 -8.34 -9.90 31.77
N ALA A 558 -7.16 -9.87 32.43
CA ALA A 558 -6.83 -10.80 33.50
C ALA A 558 -7.71 -10.63 34.76
N ALA A 559 -8.21 -9.41 35.01
CA ALA A 559 -9.17 -9.15 36.08
C ALA A 559 -10.59 -9.63 35.72
N GLU A 560 -11.04 -9.44 34.48
CA GLU A 560 -12.32 -9.95 33.97
C GLU A 560 -12.34 -11.49 33.93
N GLU A 561 -11.23 -12.15 33.56
CA GLU A 561 -11.09 -13.63 33.64
C GLU A 561 -11.15 -14.14 35.09
N ARG A 562 -10.56 -13.40 36.05
CA ARG A 562 -10.67 -13.71 37.49
C ARG A 562 -12.07 -13.47 38.05
N ALA A 563 -12.83 -12.54 37.48
CA ALA A 563 -14.23 -12.30 37.85
C ALA A 563 -15.14 -13.42 37.32
N GLY A 564 -14.94 -13.87 36.08
CA GLY A 564 -15.70 -14.96 35.47
C GLY A 564 -15.53 -16.32 36.16
N LYS A 565 -14.39 -16.57 36.80
CA LYS A 565 -14.12 -17.82 37.55
C LYS A 565 -14.74 -17.90 38.96
N ARG A 566 -15.61 -16.96 39.36
CA ARG A 566 -16.22 -16.92 40.72
C ARG A 566 -17.69 -17.33 40.81
N SER A 567 -18.36 -17.68 39.72
CA SER A 567 -19.81 -18.00 39.74
C SER A 567 -20.18 -19.47 39.97
N ASP A 568 -19.26 -20.43 39.80
CA ASP A 568 -19.56 -21.86 39.88
C ASP A 568 -19.04 -22.53 41.17
N PHE A 569 -19.58 -22.13 42.34
CA PHE A 569 -19.47 -22.96 43.55
C PHE A 569 -20.51 -22.68 44.65
N SER A 570 -21.66 -23.36 44.63
CA SER A 570 -22.34 -23.84 45.86
C SER A 570 -23.41 -24.87 45.54
N GLY A 571 -23.43 -25.98 46.27
CA GLY A 571 -24.33 -27.11 46.02
C GLY A 571 -25.77 -26.93 46.52
N ARG A 572 -26.67 -27.72 45.95
CA ARG A 572 -28.11 -27.80 46.25
C ARG A 572 -28.36 -28.78 47.41
N SER A 573 -29.11 -28.35 48.42
CA SER A 573 -29.71 -29.24 49.42
C SER A 573 -31.14 -28.80 49.77
N LYS A 574 -31.94 -29.75 50.27
CA LYS A 574 -33.40 -29.63 50.56
C LYS A 574 -33.64 -28.69 51.78
N SER A 575 -34.83 -28.18 52.10
CA SER A 575 -36.21 -28.72 51.97
C SER A 575 -37.30 -27.71 52.39
N HIS A 576 -38.58 -27.93 52.00
CA HIS A 576 -39.84 -27.66 52.74
C HIS A 576 -40.18 -26.19 53.21
N THR A 577 -41.42 -25.65 53.12
CA THR A 577 -42.71 -26.01 52.46
C THR A 577 -43.62 -24.75 52.36
N GLU A 578 -44.75 -24.84 51.63
CA GLU A 578 -46.05 -24.13 51.84
C GLU A 578 -46.10 -22.57 51.62
N ASP A 579 -47.17 -21.94 51.08
CA ASP A 579 -48.45 -22.46 50.53
C ASP A 579 -49.23 -21.45 49.62
N ASN A 580 -50.42 -21.88 49.12
CA ASN A 580 -51.48 -21.19 48.33
C ASN A 580 -51.25 -21.20 46.78
N ILE A 581 -51.97 -21.98 45.95
CA ILE A 581 -53.44 -22.12 45.70
C ILE A 581 -54.00 -20.76 45.19
N GLU A 582 -54.67 -20.54 44.04
CA GLU A 582 -55.88 -21.10 43.37
C GLU A 582 -55.81 -20.81 41.82
N GLU A 583 -56.73 -21.20 40.91
CA GLU A 583 -57.16 -22.53 40.43
C GLU A 583 -57.83 -22.42 39.01
N GLU A 584 -58.08 -23.53 38.25
CA GLU A 584 -58.80 -23.65 36.94
C GLU A 584 -58.24 -22.90 35.67
N GLY A 585 -58.45 -23.32 34.41
CA GLY A 585 -59.11 -24.49 33.79
C GLY A 585 -59.11 -24.41 32.23
N ASP A 586 -59.25 -25.58 31.57
CA ASP A 586 -59.66 -25.86 30.16
C ASP A 586 -58.89 -25.25 28.95
N GLU A 587 -58.25 -26.07 28.10
CA GLU A 587 -58.74 -26.83 26.90
C GLU A 587 -58.60 -26.03 25.58
N ASP A 588 -57.75 -26.50 24.65
CA ASP A 588 -58.16 -27.16 23.38
C ASP A 588 -56.92 -27.63 22.57
N ASP A 589 -57.11 -28.62 21.71
CA ASP A 589 -56.11 -29.54 21.16
C ASP A 589 -55.35 -29.06 19.90
N GLY A 590 -54.31 -29.81 19.51
CA GLY A 590 -53.65 -29.62 18.22
C GLY A 590 -52.35 -30.40 17.99
N GLU A 591 -52.39 -31.74 18.04
CA GLU A 591 -51.30 -32.55 17.47
C GLU A 591 -51.20 -32.37 15.94
N ASP A 592 -49.98 -32.39 15.39
CA ASP A 592 -49.44 -33.55 14.64
C ASP A 592 -48.52 -33.18 13.44
N SER A 593 -47.68 -34.15 13.07
CA SER A 593 -47.13 -34.45 11.73
C SER A 593 -46.36 -33.38 10.91
N ASN A 594 -45.04 -33.38 11.11
CA ASN A 594 -44.01 -33.79 10.14
C ASN A 594 -44.29 -33.76 8.60
N ILE A 595 -43.25 -33.36 7.84
CA ILE A 595 -42.98 -33.56 6.38
C ILE A 595 -43.59 -32.54 5.38
N GLY A 596 -42.77 -31.96 4.47
CA GLY A 596 -43.29 -31.55 3.14
C GLY A 596 -42.71 -30.33 2.39
N ALA A 597 -41.44 -30.36 2.02
CA ALA A 597 -40.89 -29.90 0.71
C ALA A 597 -41.62 -28.83 -0.18
N TYR A 598 -40.87 -27.75 -0.47
CA TYR A 598 -40.88 -26.89 -1.70
C TYR A 598 -42.10 -25.99 -2.05
N GLY A 599 -41.82 -24.69 -2.20
CA GLY A 599 -42.77 -23.71 -2.76
C GLY A 599 -42.19 -22.29 -2.85
N THR A 600 -41.37 -22.02 -3.86
CA THR A 600 -40.82 -20.69 -4.17
C THR A 600 -41.92 -19.71 -4.59
N MET A 601 -42.01 -18.51 -3.97
CA MET A 601 -42.57 -17.25 -4.53
C MET A 601 -42.57 -16.11 -3.48
N SER A 602 -41.39 -15.52 -3.17
CA SER A 602 -41.29 -14.32 -2.32
C SER A 602 -40.11 -13.39 -2.63
N SER A 603 -39.35 -13.65 -3.70
CA SER A 603 -38.12 -12.92 -4.07
C SER A 603 -38.36 -11.67 -4.95
N MET A 604 -39.58 -11.12 -5.00
CA MET A 604 -39.92 -9.94 -5.83
C MET A 604 -40.34 -8.69 -5.04
N PHE A 605 -39.97 -8.60 -3.75
CA PHE A 605 -40.01 -7.34 -2.99
C PHE A 605 -38.65 -7.03 -2.36
N PRO A 606 -38.10 -5.81 -2.51
CA PRO A 606 -36.83 -5.45 -1.89
C PRO A 606 -37.03 -5.34 -0.37
N SER A 607 -36.47 -6.30 0.36
CA SER A 607 -36.49 -6.30 1.83
C SER A 607 -35.61 -5.17 2.37
N PHE A 608 -36.24 -4.13 2.94
CA PHE A 608 -35.55 -3.10 3.68
C PHE A 608 -35.02 -3.69 4.99
N SER A 609 -33.71 -3.93 5.07
CA SER A 609 -33.04 -4.43 6.26
C SER A 609 -32.98 -3.36 7.37
N LEU A 610 -34.08 -3.21 8.10
CA LEU A 610 -34.14 -2.53 9.39
C LEU A 610 -34.03 -3.59 10.49
N SER A 611 -32.83 -3.78 11.03
CA SER A 611 -32.65 -4.73 12.12
C SER A 611 -33.38 -4.25 13.39
N ARG A 612 -34.24 -5.09 13.97
CA ARG A 612 -34.91 -4.86 15.27
C ARG A 612 -33.92 -4.45 16.37
N TYR A 613 -32.66 -4.89 16.26
CA TYR A 613 -31.55 -4.57 17.16
C TYR A 613 -31.17 -3.08 17.16
N ALA A 614 -31.33 -2.37 16.03
CA ALA A 614 -31.02 -0.95 15.92
C ALA A 614 -32.12 -0.06 16.56
N GLN A 615 -33.40 -0.46 16.45
CA GLN A 615 -34.51 0.25 17.09
C GLN A 615 -34.49 0.10 18.62
N ALA A 616 -34.24 -1.12 19.13
CA ALA A 616 -34.23 -1.40 20.58
C ALA A 616 -33.21 -0.56 21.39
N ARG A 617 -32.20 0.02 20.75
CA ARG A 617 -31.16 0.82 21.41
C ARG A 617 -31.36 2.35 21.30
N ARG A 618 -32.33 2.84 20.52
CA ARG A 618 -32.58 4.30 20.35
C ARG A 618 -33.52 4.90 21.41
N GLU A 619 -34.33 4.10 22.10
CA GLU A 619 -35.39 4.62 23.01
C GLU A 619 -35.33 4.11 24.47
N ARG A 620 -34.16 3.66 24.96
CA ARG A 620 -34.01 3.45 26.41
C ARG A 620 -33.85 4.79 27.12
N ASN A 621 -34.98 5.39 27.53
CA ASN A 621 -35.00 6.56 28.40
C ASN A 621 -34.42 6.22 29.78
N VAL A 622 -33.10 6.38 29.92
CA VAL A 622 -32.42 6.29 31.21
C VAL A 622 -32.87 7.48 32.07
N VAL A 623 -33.56 7.18 33.17
CA VAL A 623 -33.84 8.14 34.25
C VAL A 623 -32.49 8.49 34.90
N LEU A 624 -32.12 9.76 34.83
CA LEU A 624 -30.86 10.23 35.42
C LEU A 624 -31.03 10.49 36.93
N PRO A 625 -29.97 10.31 37.74
CA PRO A 625 -30.01 10.68 39.15
C PRO A 625 -30.36 12.16 39.37
N PRO A 626 -31.03 12.51 40.48
CA PRO A 626 -31.37 13.90 40.78
C PRO A 626 -30.09 14.77 40.82
N GLY A 627 -30.11 15.88 40.08
CA GLY A 627 -28.97 16.79 39.91
C GLY A 627 -28.16 16.58 38.61
N VAL A 628 -28.38 15.51 37.85
CA VAL A 628 -27.68 15.27 36.57
C VAL A 628 -28.62 15.57 35.38
N THR A 629 -28.41 16.70 34.71
CA THR A 629 -29.09 17.02 33.45
C THR A 629 -28.39 16.36 32.25
N LYS A 630 -29.14 15.95 31.22
CA LYS A 630 -28.54 15.51 29.95
C LYS A 630 -27.73 16.67 29.33
N PRO A 631 -26.45 16.48 28.95
CA PRO A 631 -25.67 17.54 28.32
C PRO A 631 -26.27 17.90 26.95
N THR A 632 -26.39 19.19 26.67
CA THR A 632 -27.00 19.72 25.43
C THR A 632 -26.12 19.53 24.20
N GLN A 633 -24.81 19.37 24.38
CA GLN A 633 -23.85 19.01 23.34
C GLN A 633 -22.95 17.89 23.84
N LEU A 634 -22.60 16.95 22.96
CA LEU A 634 -21.66 15.87 23.28
C LEU A 634 -20.23 16.42 23.22
N ILE A 635 -19.34 15.93 24.09
CA ILE A 635 -17.94 16.38 24.16
C ILE A 635 -17.20 16.16 22.82
N LYS A 636 -17.57 15.10 22.07
CA LYS A 636 -17.03 14.85 20.72
C LYS A 636 -17.30 16.01 19.73
N ASP A 637 -18.34 16.80 19.98
CA ASP A 637 -18.82 17.85 19.09
C ASP A 637 -18.32 19.25 19.47
N SER A 638 -17.61 19.42 20.59
CA SER A 638 -17.17 20.73 21.09
C SER A 638 -15.98 21.37 20.35
N GLY A 639 -15.50 20.78 19.25
CA GLY A 639 -14.43 21.31 18.40
C GLY A 639 -14.92 22.15 17.21
N PRO A 640 -14.02 22.79 16.44
CA PRO A 640 -14.37 23.52 15.22
C PRO A 640 -15.00 22.59 14.15
N LEU A 641 -15.88 23.13 13.31
CA LEU A 641 -16.60 22.38 12.26
C LEU A 641 -15.66 21.99 11.11
N GLN A 642 -14.95 20.88 11.26
CA GLN A 642 -14.16 20.26 10.18
C GLN A 642 -15.03 19.27 9.40
N VAL A 643 -15.77 19.79 8.42
CA VAL A 643 -16.52 18.95 7.47
C VAL A 643 -15.70 18.80 6.19
N GLU A 644 -15.47 17.56 5.77
CA GLU A 644 -14.74 17.27 4.53
C GLU A 644 -15.42 17.89 3.30
N PRO A 645 -14.67 18.49 2.34
CA PRO A 645 -15.24 19.07 1.11
C PRO A 645 -16.14 18.11 0.32
N LYS A 646 -15.87 16.79 0.38
CA LYS A 646 -16.69 15.76 -0.28
C LYS A 646 -18.17 15.79 0.16
N VAL A 647 -18.46 16.15 1.41
CA VAL A 647 -19.83 16.18 1.96
C VAL A 647 -20.61 17.37 1.38
N TRP A 648 -19.95 18.53 1.27
CA TRP A 648 -20.49 19.71 0.60
C TRP A 648 -20.75 19.45 -0.89
N LEU A 649 -19.76 18.88 -1.59
CA LEU A 649 -19.88 18.51 -3.00
C LEU A 649 -20.95 17.43 -3.25
N ALA A 650 -21.21 16.53 -2.30
CA ALA A 650 -22.29 15.57 -2.40
C ALA A 650 -23.68 16.24 -2.31
N ASN A 651 -23.86 17.18 -1.37
CA ASN A 651 -25.09 17.97 -1.29
C ASN A 651 -25.30 18.79 -2.59
N GLU A 652 -24.25 19.47 -3.06
CA GLU A 652 -24.28 20.27 -4.28
C GLU A 652 -24.62 19.44 -5.52
N ARG A 653 -23.98 18.28 -5.69
CA ARG A 653 -24.30 17.32 -6.77
C ARG A 653 -25.78 16.93 -6.76
N THR A 654 -26.38 16.72 -5.60
CA THR A 654 -27.81 16.38 -5.52
C THR A 654 -28.71 17.57 -5.87
N PHE A 655 -28.35 18.79 -5.45
CA PHE A 655 -29.05 20.01 -5.84
C PHE A 655 -29.01 20.23 -7.36
N LEU A 656 -27.83 20.15 -7.98
CA LEU A 656 -27.65 20.29 -9.43
C LEU A 656 -28.47 19.27 -10.23
N LYS A 657 -28.60 18.02 -9.75
CA LYS A 657 -29.48 17.02 -10.38
C LYS A 657 -30.96 17.42 -10.35
N TRP A 658 -31.44 18.01 -9.25
CA TRP A 658 -32.82 18.54 -9.17
C TRP A 658 -33.04 19.75 -10.07
N GLN A 659 -32.06 20.66 -10.18
CA GLN A 659 -32.13 21.79 -11.11
C GLN A 659 -32.11 21.32 -12.57
N HIS A 660 -31.29 20.32 -12.92
CA HIS A 660 -31.26 19.74 -14.26
C HIS A 660 -32.62 19.14 -14.66
N ILE A 661 -33.29 18.40 -13.76
CA ILE A 661 -34.64 17.88 -14.00
C ILE A 661 -35.66 19.02 -14.16
N CYS A 662 -35.58 20.06 -13.32
CA CYS A 662 -36.44 21.24 -13.43
C CYS A 662 -36.28 21.95 -14.79
N VAL A 663 -35.04 22.14 -15.27
CA VAL A 663 -34.77 22.77 -16.57
C VAL A 663 -35.26 21.90 -17.73
N LEU A 664 -34.98 20.60 -17.73
CA LEU A 664 -35.45 19.69 -18.79
C LEU A 664 -36.98 19.67 -18.90
N LEU A 665 -37.68 19.52 -17.78
CA LEU A 665 -39.15 19.51 -17.77
C LEU A 665 -39.73 20.90 -18.11
N GLY A 666 -39.07 21.99 -17.71
CA GLY A 666 -39.46 23.35 -18.08
C GLY A 666 -39.33 23.63 -19.59
N VAL A 667 -38.22 23.21 -20.21
CA VAL A 667 -38.01 23.31 -21.67
C VAL A 667 -39.05 22.46 -22.41
N LEU A 668 -39.33 21.24 -21.94
CA LEU A 668 -40.36 20.38 -22.51
C LEU A 668 -41.76 21.00 -22.40
N ALA A 669 -42.10 21.58 -21.24
CA ALA A 669 -43.37 22.28 -21.04
C ALA A 669 -43.56 23.48 -21.99
N VAL A 670 -42.52 24.32 -22.15
CA VAL A 670 -42.55 25.45 -23.08
C VAL A 670 -42.64 24.98 -24.54
N SER A 671 -41.94 23.90 -24.90
CA SER A 671 -42.02 23.30 -26.24
C SER A 671 -43.42 22.77 -26.56
N LEU A 672 -44.04 22.04 -25.63
CA LEU A 672 -45.42 21.57 -25.78
C LEU A 672 -46.44 22.72 -25.83
N TYR A 673 -46.22 23.78 -25.05
CA TYR A 673 -47.08 24.97 -25.07
C TYR A 673 -46.99 25.72 -26.41
N ASN A 674 -45.77 25.97 -26.91
CA ASN A 674 -45.57 26.64 -28.19
C ASN A 674 -46.05 25.82 -29.40
N THR A 675 -46.00 24.48 -29.31
CA THR A 675 -46.53 23.58 -30.35
C THR A 675 -48.03 23.30 -30.21
N ALA A 676 -48.68 23.74 -29.13
CA ALA A 676 -50.09 23.43 -28.87
C ALA A 676 -51.03 24.04 -29.91
N GLY A 677 -50.80 25.27 -30.37
CA GLY A 677 -51.65 25.93 -31.39
C GLY A 677 -53.12 26.00 -30.96
N GLN A 678 -53.97 25.17 -31.57
CA GLN A 678 -55.40 25.03 -31.22
C GLN A 678 -55.71 23.77 -30.37
N ASN A 679 -54.74 22.90 -30.13
CA ASN A 679 -54.92 21.63 -29.41
C ASN A 679 -54.94 21.84 -27.88
N ARG A 680 -56.14 21.93 -27.31
CA ARG A 680 -56.38 21.99 -25.86
C ARG A 680 -55.66 20.90 -25.05
N VAL A 681 -55.47 19.72 -25.62
CA VAL A 681 -54.75 18.61 -24.97
C VAL A 681 -53.27 18.94 -24.76
N ALA A 682 -52.59 19.52 -25.76
CA ALA A 682 -51.18 19.90 -25.66
C ALA A 682 -50.97 21.08 -24.69
N GLU A 683 -51.91 22.04 -24.66
CA GLU A 683 -51.97 23.13 -23.68
C GLU A 683 -52.02 22.57 -22.24
N ILE A 684 -52.91 21.62 -21.96
CA ILE A 684 -53.05 20.96 -20.65
C ILE A 684 -51.77 20.22 -20.25
N PHE A 685 -51.15 19.46 -21.18
CA PHE A 685 -49.87 18.79 -20.87
C PHE A 685 -48.74 19.76 -20.60
N GLY A 686 -48.66 20.90 -21.32
CA GLY A 686 -47.72 21.98 -21.02
C GLY A 686 -47.82 22.44 -19.56
N PHE A 687 -49.05 22.69 -19.07
CA PHE A 687 -49.28 23.06 -17.67
C PHE A 687 -48.93 21.94 -16.67
N ILE A 688 -49.20 20.67 -16.99
CA ILE A 688 -48.84 19.52 -16.14
C ILE A 688 -47.31 19.42 -15.99
N TYR A 689 -46.57 19.45 -17.10
CA TYR A 689 -45.10 19.38 -17.05
C TYR A 689 -44.48 20.61 -16.36
N LEU A 690 -45.07 21.80 -16.54
CA LEU A 690 -44.66 23.01 -15.82
C LEU A 690 -44.83 22.87 -14.29
N ALA A 691 -45.95 22.30 -13.84
CA ALA A 691 -46.18 22.07 -12.41
C ALA A 691 -45.18 21.07 -11.80
N ILE A 692 -44.84 20.00 -12.53
CA ILE A 692 -43.82 19.02 -12.10
C ILE A 692 -42.42 19.67 -12.08
N ALA A 693 -42.09 20.52 -13.05
CA ALA A 693 -40.83 21.27 -13.07
C ALA A 693 -40.70 22.20 -11.85
N ILE A 694 -41.74 22.99 -11.55
CA ILE A 694 -41.77 23.87 -10.38
C ILE A 694 -41.59 23.07 -9.08
N PHE A 695 -42.28 21.93 -8.93
CA PHE A 695 -42.09 21.05 -7.78
C PHE A 695 -40.65 20.57 -7.65
N ALA A 696 -40.02 20.11 -8.75
CA ALA A 696 -38.64 19.64 -8.74
C ALA A 696 -37.64 20.74 -8.31
N GLY A 697 -37.80 21.97 -8.81
CA GLY A 697 -36.96 23.12 -8.44
C GLY A 697 -37.12 23.54 -6.98
N VAL A 698 -38.37 23.61 -6.48
CA VAL A 698 -38.67 23.93 -5.08
C VAL A 698 -38.14 22.83 -4.14
N TRP A 699 -38.43 21.56 -4.45
CA TRP A 699 -37.99 20.42 -3.65
C TRP A 699 -36.46 20.33 -3.55
N GLY A 700 -35.75 20.49 -4.68
CA GLY A 700 -34.29 20.52 -4.70
C GLY A 700 -33.71 21.63 -3.81
N THR A 701 -34.31 22.83 -3.86
CA THR A 701 -33.89 23.99 -3.07
C THR A 701 -34.15 23.80 -1.57
N VAL A 702 -35.32 23.27 -1.21
CA VAL A 702 -35.67 22.95 0.19
C VAL A 702 -34.72 21.86 0.73
N MET A 703 -34.53 20.76 0.00
CA MET A 703 -33.68 19.67 0.46
C MET A 703 -32.21 20.10 0.58
N HIS A 704 -31.69 20.92 -0.34
CA HIS A 704 -30.35 21.48 -0.22
C HIS A 704 -30.17 22.29 1.07
N ARG A 705 -31.16 23.13 1.45
CA ARG A 705 -31.14 23.91 2.70
C ARG A 705 -31.23 23.00 3.93
N VAL A 706 -32.12 22.01 3.93
CA VAL A 706 -32.29 21.05 5.04
C VAL A 706 -31.02 20.23 5.25
N ARG A 707 -30.43 19.67 4.18
CA ARG A 707 -29.17 18.92 4.24
C ARG A 707 -28.01 19.79 4.73
N ARG A 708 -27.89 21.03 4.24
CA ARG A 708 -26.88 21.98 4.72
C ARG A 708 -27.01 22.24 6.22
N ASN A 709 -28.22 22.50 6.73
CA ASN A 709 -28.43 22.74 8.15
C ASN A 709 -28.05 21.50 8.97
N MET A 710 -28.43 20.28 8.53
CA MET A 710 -28.03 19.04 9.19
C MET A 710 -26.50 18.79 9.20
N ILE A 711 -25.77 19.21 8.16
CA ILE A 711 -24.30 19.19 8.11
C ILE A 711 -23.70 20.14 9.15
N VAL A 712 -24.23 21.36 9.26
CA VAL A 712 -23.77 22.37 10.23
C VAL A 712 -24.07 21.94 11.67
N GLU A 713 -25.24 21.34 11.91
CA GLU A 713 -25.70 20.81 13.19
C GLU A 713 -25.02 19.48 13.60
N ARG A 714 -24.20 18.87 12.72
CA ARG A 714 -23.61 17.52 12.88
C ARG A 714 -24.66 16.45 13.23
N SER A 715 -25.84 16.58 12.65
CA SER A 715 -26.97 15.69 12.88
C SER A 715 -26.62 14.26 12.44
N GLY A 716 -26.78 13.29 13.34
CA GLY A 716 -26.65 11.86 13.05
C GLY A 716 -27.89 11.25 12.38
N LYS A 717 -28.70 12.06 11.68
CA LYS A 717 -29.85 11.61 10.88
C LYS A 717 -29.39 11.32 9.46
N ASP A 718 -29.97 10.30 8.85
CA ASP A 718 -29.66 9.91 7.47
C ASP A 718 -30.07 11.02 6.49
N PHE A 719 -29.24 11.27 5.47
CA PHE A 719 -29.45 12.37 4.53
C PHE A 719 -30.46 12.05 3.42
N ASP A 720 -30.93 10.81 3.33
CA ASP A 720 -31.78 10.32 2.25
C ASP A 720 -33.26 10.63 2.43
N ASN A 721 -33.93 10.93 1.32
CA ASN A 721 -35.36 11.24 1.31
C ASN A 721 -35.97 10.73 -0.01
N MET A 722 -36.79 9.68 0.10
CA MET A 722 -37.42 9.00 -1.03
C MET A 722 -38.67 9.72 -1.56
N ILE A 723 -39.23 10.67 -0.82
CA ILE A 723 -40.54 11.29 -1.13
C ILE A 723 -40.49 12.03 -2.48
N GLY A 724 -39.49 12.90 -2.69
CA GLY A 724 -39.34 13.68 -3.92
C GLY A 724 -39.32 12.83 -5.20
N PRO A 725 -38.42 11.84 -5.31
CA PRO A 725 -38.38 10.95 -6.48
C PRO A 725 -39.69 10.16 -6.68
N MET A 726 -40.34 9.69 -5.62
CA MET A 726 -41.63 8.98 -5.74
C MET A 726 -42.73 9.90 -6.30
N VAL A 727 -42.83 11.14 -5.82
CA VAL A 727 -43.81 12.11 -6.31
C VAL A 727 -43.60 12.45 -7.78
N VAL A 728 -42.35 12.71 -8.22
CA VAL A 728 -42.05 13.00 -9.63
C VAL A 728 -42.32 11.79 -10.52
N SER A 729 -41.88 10.59 -10.13
CA SER A 729 -42.13 9.37 -10.91
C SER A 729 -43.62 9.06 -11.04
N PHE A 730 -44.40 9.22 -9.96
CA PHE A 730 -45.84 9.03 -10.00
C PHE A 730 -46.54 10.07 -10.90
N ALA A 731 -46.16 11.35 -10.80
CA ALA A 731 -46.72 12.41 -11.65
C ALA A 731 -46.40 12.19 -13.15
N LEU A 732 -45.19 11.76 -13.48
CA LEU A 732 -44.81 11.41 -14.85
C LEU A 732 -45.55 10.17 -15.35
N MET A 733 -45.73 9.14 -14.52
CA MET A 733 -46.52 7.96 -14.85
C MET A 733 -47.99 8.31 -15.15
N MET A 734 -48.62 9.14 -14.32
CA MET A 734 -49.97 9.64 -14.55
C MET A 734 -50.06 10.48 -15.84
N SER A 735 -49.07 11.32 -16.12
CA SER A 735 -48.99 12.08 -17.37
C SER A 735 -48.92 11.17 -18.60
N LEU A 736 -48.14 10.08 -18.54
CA LEU A 736 -48.06 9.10 -19.63
C LEU A 736 -49.37 8.33 -19.82
N ILE A 737 -50.04 7.92 -18.74
CA ILE A 737 -51.34 7.23 -18.80
C ILE A 737 -52.40 8.15 -19.42
N LEU A 738 -52.46 9.42 -19.02
CA LEU A 738 -53.37 10.41 -19.61
C LEU A 738 -53.06 10.64 -21.09
N ASN A 739 -51.79 10.73 -21.48
CA ASN A 739 -51.39 10.91 -22.88
C ASN A 739 -51.82 9.71 -23.73
N PHE A 740 -51.60 8.49 -23.24
CA PHE A 740 -52.08 7.27 -23.88
C PHE A 740 -53.62 7.25 -24.00
N TYR A 741 -54.34 7.61 -22.93
CA TYR A 741 -55.81 7.65 -22.94
C TYR A 741 -56.36 8.62 -24.00
N PHE A 742 -55.83 9.85 -24.08
CA PHE A 742 -56.26 10.82 -25.09
C PHE A 742 -55.89 10.40 -26.52
N GLN A 743 -54.70 9.83 -26.74
CA GLN A 743 -54.33 9.30 -28.06
C GLN A 743 -55.19 8.11 -28.46
N TYR A 744 -55.53 7.22 -27.51
CA TYR A 744 -56.39 6.07 -27.74
C TYR A 744 -57.83 6.50 -28.08
N HIS A 745 -58.40 7.45 -27.34
CA HIS A 745 -59.72 8.01 -27.66
C HIS A 745 -59.75 8.68 -29.04
N ALA A 746 -58.75 9.52 -29.35
CA ALA A 746 -58.65 10.18 -30.66
C ALA A 746 -58.44 9.18 -31.82
N ALA A 747 -57.80 8.04 -31.57
CA ALA A 747 -57.69 6.94 -32.54
C ALA A 747 -59.02 6.18 -32.72
N MET A 748 -59.76 5.94 -31.62
CA MET A 748 -61.07 5.28 -31.65
C MET A 748 -62.15 6.16 -32.29
N GLU A 749 -62.12 7.48 -32.10
CA GLU A 749 -63.03 8.41 -32.78
C GLU A 749 -62.82 8.38 -34.30
N ARG A 750 -61.57 8.40 -34.76
CA ARG A 750 -61.21 8.23 -36.20
C ARG A 750 -61.62 6.88 -36.78
N LEU A 751 -61.77 5.84 -35.96
CA LEU A 751 -62.25 4.51 -36.38
C LEU A 751 -63.78 4.42 -36.42
N ASN A 752 -64.49 5.32 -35.73
CA ASN A 752 -65.95 5.36 -35.63
C ASN A 752 -66.61 6.39 -36.55
N GLU A 753 -65.84 7.24 -37.25
CA GLU A 753 -66.38 8.12 -38.30
C GLU A 753 -66.84 7.29 -39.52
N PRO A 754 -68.13 7.37 -39.94
CA PRO A 754 -68.59 6.66 -41.11
C PRO A 754 -68.01 7.30 -42.38
N VAL A 755 -67.34 6.47 -43.20
CA VAL A 755 -66.72 6.89 -44.46
C VAL A 755 -67.76 7.37 -45.47
N HIS A 756 -67.97 8.69 -45.54
CA HIS A 756 -68.48 9.32 -46.76
C HIS A 756 -67.30 9.67 -47.66
N GLY A 757 -67.25 8.98 -48.81
CA GLY A 757 -66.05 8.94 -49.63
C GLY A 757 -65.78 10.21 -50.42
N ASN A 758 -64.49 10.52 -50.55
CA ASN A 758 -63.89 10.67 -51.87
C ASN A 758 -62.42 10.28 -51.81
N VAL A 759 -62.08 9.14 -52.43
CA VAL A 759 -60.71 8.67 -52.54
C VAL A 759 -59.95 9.57 -53.51
N THR A 760 -59.02 10.37 -52.99
CA THR A 760 -57.97 11.00 -53.79
C THR A 760 -56.61 10.48 -53.32
N PHE A 761 -56.08 9.52 -54.07
CA PHE A 761 -54.67 9.12 -53.94
C PHE A 761 -53.78 10.29 -54.37
N ILE A 762 -53.09 10.90 -53.40
CA ILE A 762 -51.91 11.73 -53.69
C ILE A 762 -50.69 10.92 -53.29
N ALA A 763 -50.04 10.32 -54.28
CA ALA A 763 -48.75 9.66 -54.10
C ALA A 763 -47.65 10.72 -54.01
N THR A 764 -47.16 11.00 -52.79
CA THR A 764 -45.93 11.79 -52.59
C THR A 764 -44.71 10.91 -52.80
N THR A 765 -44.04 11.09 -53.94
CA THR A 765 -42.70 10.56 -54.19
C THR A 765 -41.64 11.24 -53.33
N PRO A 766 -40.53 10.55 -53.00
CA PRO A 766 -39.44 11.16 -52.24
C PRO A 766 -38.58 12.04 -53.16
N GLN A 767 -38.62 13.37 -52.96
CA GLN A 767 -37.62 14.26 -53.54
C GLN A 767 -36.37 14.29 -52.66
N ALA A 768 -35.25 13.87 -53.24
CA ALA A 768 -33.93 14.17 -52.70
C ALA A 768 -33.67 15.68 -52.80
N VAL A 769 -33.10 16.27 -51.75
CA VAL A 769 -32.60 17.65 -51.76
C VAL A 769 -31.11 17.61 -51.46
N GLU A 770 -30.32 18.14 -52.38
CA GLU A 770 -28.86 18.20 -52.30
C GLU A 770 -28.39 19.11 -51.16
N MET A 771 -27.35 18.68 -50.45
CA MET A 771 -26.56 19.62 -49.63
C MET A 771 -25.75 20.52 -50.55
N LYS A 772 -26.14 21.78 -50.67
CA LYS A 772 -25.21 22.84 -51.09
C LYS A 772 -24.40 23.31 -49.88
N VAL A 773 -23.09 23.08 -49.95
CA VAL A 773 -22.11 23.77 -49.11
C VAL A 773 -21.89 25.14 -49.70
N GLU A 774 -22.19 26.20 -48.94
CA GLU A 774 -21.62 27.53 -49.18
C GLU A 774 -20.77 27.93 -47.97
N LEU A 775 -19.49 28.17 -48.26
CA LEU A 775 -18.52 28.78 -47.35
C LEU A 775 -18.79 30.29 -47.28
N LEU A 776 -18.82 30.84 -46.06
CA LEU A 776 -18.28 32.15 -45.71
C LEU A 776 -17.96 32.20 -44.21
#